data_AF-A0A8B6DSJ3-F1
#
_entry.id   AF-A0A8B6DSJ3-F1
#
_cell.length_a   1.000
_cell.length_b   1.000
_cell.length_c   1.000
_cell.angle_alpha   90.00
_cell.angle_beta   90.00
_cell.angle_gamma   90.00
#
_symmetry.space_group_name_H-M   'P 1'
#
loop_
_entity.id
_entity.type
_entity.pdbx_description
1 polymer ?
#
loop_
_entity_poly.entity_id
_entity_poly.type
_entity_poly.pdbx_seq_one_letter_code
_entity_poly.pdbx_strand_id
1 'polypeptide(L)'
;MCSAYYVNQFAVHIKGGSVTKANNLAKEFGFINHGQIGTINEHYLFEHHDVRKRSADPSLHHHSLLSEHPEVHWVEQQYVHKRTKRDLTFNDPEYKNQWYLHEGGKRGTAGTVGYDMNVKRAWEMGYTGKGVIVTILDDGIERDHPDLIKNYDPYASYDVNNKDSDPMPRYDPTNENRHGTRCAGEVSASANNSNCVVGVAFNSGIGGVRMLDGEVFDAVEATSLSFNKTHIDIYSASWGPDDDGKVVDGPGRLAWKAFEDGIKYGRGGKGSIFVWASGNGGSAMDSCNCDGYTNSIFTLSISSTSEHGTRPWYLEECASTLATTYSSGAYHERQIVTTDLRKRCTSTHTGTSASAPLAAGLVALMLEANPGLTWRDVQYITLLTSITEPFQDGDWLVNAKNRKVSLKYGYGLMNATGMVDYALRWTNVPEKHICTMNSPKINVQITNAHYEDSITTDGCKGSSNEVNYLEHVQVKITLNFHRRGNAVIHITSPSGTKSTILPQRPNDIMKGGFRDWAFLSVQFWEENPSGTWKLEIDDHRSNSAWEANSPLLKGTLTSWSLVLHGTKSNPINLKSDVGRSTPPTTPVMSTIPPKNCHEECLGSCTGTGPEDCLACKHVKLESSGTCLLTCPTGTREFQSVCLQCDANCESCSTVFDKELCEKCKDGYLMIEGENRCLTSCPEGYFR
;
A
#
# COMPACT_ATOMS: atom_id res chain seq x y z
N MET A 1 10.82 38.84 -25.50
CA MET A 1 10.37 37.43 -25.62
C MET A 1 11.57 36.59 -26.02
N CYS A 2 11.79 35.45 -25.37
CA CYS A 2 12.92 34.58 -25.68
C CYS A 2 12.57 33.73 -26.91
N SER A 3 13.31 33.97 -28.00
CA SER A 3 13.10 33.28 -29.28
C SER A 3 13.61 31.83 -29.24
N ALA A 4 12.90 30.91 -29.89
CA ALA A 4 13.38 29.55 -30.10
C ALA A 4 14.60 29.58 -31.05
N TYR A 5 15.60 28.73 -30.80
CA TYR A 5 16.74 28.60 -31.72
C TYR A 5 16.40 27.60 -32.82
N TYR A 6 16.22 28.07 -34.05
CA TYR A 6 16.12 27.23 -35.24
C TYR A 6 17.46 26.54 -35.51
N VAL A 7 17.40 25.30 -36.00
CA VAL A 7 18.57 24.52 -36.42
C VAL A 7 18.57 24.36 -37.94
N ASN A 8 19.67 23.83 -38.49
CA ASN A 8 19.85 23.64 -39.93
C ASN A 8 19.19 22.37 -40.49
N GLN A 9 18.26 21.79 -39.73
CA GLN A 9 17.58 20.55 -40.05
C GLN A 9 16.10 20.82 -40.32
N PHE A 10 15.54 20.06 -41.25
CA PHE A 10 14.18 20.19 -41.76
C PHE A 10 13.53 18.82 -41.73
N ALA A 11 12.37 18.70 -41.09
CA ALA A 11 11.53 17.53 -41.22
C ALA A 11 10.69 17.68 -42.48
N VAL A 12 10.72 16.67 -43.34
CA VAL A 12 10.09 16.71 -44.67
C VAL A 12 9.22 15.48 -44.84
N HIS A 13 7.94 15.69 -45.16
CA HIS A 13 7.00 14.62 -45.46
C HIS A 13 6.87 14.45 -46.98
N ILE A 14 7.25 13.27 -47.48
CA ILE A 14 7.24 12.92 -48.90
C ILE A 14 6.30 11.73 -49.09
N LYS A 15 5.10 11.98 -49.60
CA LYS A 15 4.05 10.95 -49.69
C LYS A 15 4.41 9.84 -50.66
N GLY A 16 4.26 8.58 -50.25
CA GLY A 16 4.76 7.43 -51.03
C GLY A 16 6.28 7.47 -51.21
N GLY A 17 6.98 8.13 -50.30
CA GLY A 17 8.42 8.31 -50.29
C GLY A 17 9.14 7.00 -49.97
N SER A 18 10.15 6.69 -50.76
CA SER A 18 11.16 5.69 -50.40
C SER A 18 12.46 6.41 -50.03
N VAL A 19 13.36 5.71 -49.34
CA VAL A 19 14.70 6.23 -49.05
C VAL A 19 15.39 6.78 -50.32
N THR A 20 15.19 6.11 -51.46
CA THR A 20 15.72 6.54 -52.76
C THR A 20 15.12 7.88 -53.22
N LYS A 21 13.80 8.07 -53.10
CA LYS A 21 13.13 9.34 -53.46
C LYS A 21 13.58 10.48 -52.55
N ALA A 22 13.63 10.24 -51.24
CA ALA A 22 14.11 11.22 -50.28
C ALA A 22 15.58 11.63 -50.54
N ASN A 23 16.44 10.69 -50.93
CA ASN A 23 17.82 10.98 -51.31
C ASN A 23 17.91 11.81 -52.60
N ASN A 24 17.09 11.51 -53.60
CA ASN A 24 17.06 12.26 -54.85
C ASN A 24 16.59 13.70 -54.61
N LEU A 25 15.50 13.87 -53.86
CA LEU A 25 14.96 15.17 -53.50
C LEU A 25 15.93 16.01 -52.67
N ALA A 26 16.57 15.41 -51.67
CA ALA A 26 17.57 16.10 -50.86
C ALA A 26 18.74 16.58 -51.75
N LYS A 27 19.23 15.72 -52.65
CA LYS A 27 20.32 16.04 -53.57
C LYS A 27 19.95 17.14 -54.57
N GLU A 28 18.71 17.16 -55.06
CA GLU A 28 18.20 18.19 -55.97
C GLU A 28 18.32 19.59 -55.39
N PHE A 29 18.02 19.75 -54.10
CA PHE A 29 18.03 21.04 -53.41
C PHE A 29 19.26 21.26 -52.50
N GLY A 30 20.31 20.45 -52.63
CA GLY A 30 21.55 20.62 -51.86
C GLY A 30 21.50 20.20 -50.39
N PHE A 31 20.45 19.50 -49.97
CA PHE A 31 20.31 18.93 -48.63
C PHE A 31 20.99 17.56 -48.51
N ILE A 32 21.36 17.22 -47.28
CA ILE A 32 21.79 15.89 -46.86
C ILE A 32 20.59 15.20 -46.21
N ASN A 33 20.20 14.03 -46.72
CA ASN A 33 19.16 13.21 -46.10
C ASN A 33 19.77 12.32 -45.00
N HIS A 34 19.31 12.48 -43.76
CA HIS A 34 19.70 11.64 -42.61
C HIS A 34 18.83 10.39 -42.45
N GLY A 35 17.89 10.18 -43.37
CA GLY A 35 16.98 9.04 -43.34
C GLY A 35 15.66 9.36 -42.63
N GLN A 36 14.88 8.31 -42.40
CA GLN A 36 13.55 8.43 -41.81
C GLN A 36 13.63 8.88 -40.34
N ILE A 37 12.74 9.78 -39.94
CA ILE A 37 12.63 10.25 -38.55
C ILE A 37 11.98 9.14 -37.72
N GLY A 38 12.82 8.32 -37.08
CA GLY A 38 12.38 7.21 -36.23
C GLY A 38 11.44 6.26 -36.97
N THR A 39 10.33 5.90 -36.33
CA THR A 39 9.30 5.01 -36.90
C THR A 39 8.19 5.78 -37.65
N ILE A 40 8.38 7.07 -37.94
CA ILE A 40 7.38 7.89 -38.63
C ILE A 40 7.52 7.65 -40.14
N ASN A 41 6.56 6.90 -40.70
CA ASN A 41 6.56 6.57 -42.12
C ASN A 41 6.58 7.83 -42.99
N GLU A 42 7.36 7.81 -44.08
CA GLU A 42 7.39 8.86 -45.12
C GLU A 42 7.92 10.23 -44.66
N HIS A 43 8.44 10.33 -43.44
CA HIS A 43 9.02 11.56 -42.88
C HIS A 43 10.54 11.45 -42.77
N TYR A 44 11.25 12.37 -43.41
CA TYR A 44 12.70 12.36 -43.52
C TYR A 44 13.31 13.59 -42.86
N LEU A 45 14.51 13.43 -42.32
CA LEU A 45 15.27 14.54 -41.75
C LEU A 45 16.32 15.02 -42.76
N PHE A 46 16.14 16.23 -43.27
CA PHE A 46 17.08 16.86 -44.18
C PHE A 46 17.95 17.87 -43.43
N GLU A 47 19.21 18.01 -43.80
CA GLU A 47 20.13 19.03 -43.28
C GLU A 47 20.74 19.83 -44.41
N HIS A 48 20.78 21.15 -44.29
CA HIS A 48 21.45 22.01 -45.27
C HIS A 48 22.69 22.67 -44.67
N HIS A 49 23.80 22.65 -45.40
CA HIS A 49 25.08 23.18 -44.93
C HIS A 49 25.13 24.72 -44.90
N ASP A 50 24.39 25.37 -45.81
CA ASP A 50 24.28 26.84 -45.85
C ASP A 50 23.30 27.42 -44.81
N VAL A 51 22.55 26.57 -44.10
CA VAL A 51 21.71 26.99 -42.98
C VAL A 51 22.52 26.88 -41.69
N ARG A 52 22.48 27.92 -40.85
CA ARG A 52 23.23 27.93 -39.58
C ARG A 52 22.67 26.89 -38.62
N LYS A 53 23.57 26.13 -37.96
CA LYS A 53 23.21 25.14 -36.93
C LYS A 53 22.43 25.71 -35.74
N ARG A 54 22.52 27.03 -35.51
CA ARG A 54 21.71 27.77 -34.52
C ARG A 54 21.39 29.16 -35.09
N SER A 55 20.11 29.51 -35.16
CA SER A 55 19.61 30.80 -35.64
C SER A 55 18.44 31.27 -34.79
N ALA A 56 18.29 32.58 -34.61
CA ALA A 56 17.09 33.16 -33.98
C ALA A 56 15.91 33.26 -34.97
N ASP A 57 16.22 33.22 -36.27
CA ASP A 57 15.27 33.38 -37.37
C ASP A 57 15.20 32.12 -38.23
N PRO A 58 14.02 31.77 -38.77
CA PRO A 58 13.87 30.64 -39.69
C PRO A 58 14.48 30.93 -41.05
N SER A 59 14.91 29.89 -41.75
CA SER A 59 15.38 29.96 -43.14
C SER A 59 14.19 29.80 -44.10
N LEU A 60 13.49 30.91 -44.34
CA LEU A 60 12.32 30.93 -45.21
C LEU A 60 12.65 30.46 -46.63
N HIS A 61 13.83 30.81 -47.16
CA HIS A 61 14.25 30.38 -48.49
C HIS A 61 14.30 28.86 -48.65
N HIS A 62 14.99 28.16 -47.74
CA HIS A 62 15.14 26.71 -47.77
C HIS A 62 13.83 25.98 -47.44
N HIS A 63 13.00 26.59 -46.60
CA HIS A 63 11.64 26.12 -46.37
C HIS A 63 10.81 26.18 -47.66
N SER A 64 10.81 27.31 -48.37
CA SER A 64 10.10 27.47 -49.65
C SER A 64 10.56 26.49 -50.72
N LEU A 65 11.88 26.28 -50.86
CA LEU A 65 12.43 25.31 -51.83
C LEU A 65 11.85 23.90 -51.66
N LEU A 66 11.70 23.47 -50.41
CA LEU A 66 11.11 22.17 -50.11
C LEU A 66 9.58 22.20 -50.19
N SER A 67 8.91 23.22 -49.64
CA SER A 67 7.44 23.27 -49.59
C SER A 67 6.77 23.44 -50.95
N GLU A 68 7.46 24.03 -51.93
CA GLU A 68 6.93 24.24 -53.28
C GLU A 68 7.12 23.02 -54.20
N HIS A 69 7.91 22.02 -53.77
CA HIS A 69 8.13 20.82 -54.56
C HIS A 69 6.88 19.92 -54.57
N PRO A 70 6.41 19.43 -55.73
CA PRO A 70 5.13 18.72 -55.85
C PRO A 70 5.06 17.39 -55.08
N GLU A 71 6.20 16.78 -54.77
CA GLU A 71 6.27 15.56 -53.95
C GLU A 71 6.35 15.83 -52.44
N VAL A 72 6.58 17.07 -52.02
CA VAL A 72 6.68 17.45 -50.60
C VAL A 72 5.33 17.94 -50.14
N HIS A 73 4.73 17.21 -49.19
CA HIS A 73 3.44 17.56 -48.63
C HIS A 73 3.53 18.50 -47.44
N TRP A 74 4.66 18.45 -46.72
CA TRP A 74 4.88 19.24 -45.54
C TRP A 74 6.37 19.35 -45.25
N VAL A 75 6.78 20.53 -44.78
CA VAL A 75 8.14 20.78 -44.30
C VAL A 75 8.07 21.63 -43.06
N GLU A 76 8.92 21.34 -42.08
CA GLU A 76 9.13 22.18 -40.91
C GLU A 76 10.61 22.26 -40.57
N GLN A 77 11.13 23.49 -40.50
CA GLN A 77 12.47 23.70 -39.97
C GLN A 77 12.47 23.42 -38.47
N GLN A 78 13.36 22.54 -38.04
CA GLN A 78 13.45 22.13 -36.64
C GLN A 78 14.00 23.27 -35.78
N TYR A 79 13.52 23.36 -34.55
CA TYR A 79 14.01 24.29 -33.55
C TYR A 79 14.20 23.59 -32.20
N VAL A 80 15.07 24.14 -31.36
CA VAL A 80 15.41 23.56 -30.07
C VAL A 80 14.26 23.77 -29.10
N HIS A 81 13.60 22.69 -28.68
CA HIS A 81 12.66 22.72 -27.57
C HIS A 81 13.40 22.77 -26.23
N LYS A 82 12.99 23.67 -25.33
CA LYS A 82 13.38 23.62 -23.92
C LYS A 82 12.53 22.57 -23.21
N ARG A 83 13.12 21.43 -22.88
CA ARG A 83 12.48 20.38 -22.07
C ARG A 83 13.13 20.36 -20.68
N THR A 84 12.34 20.49 -19.62
CA THR A 84 12.76 20.27 -18.23
C THR A 84 12.21 18.94 -17.75
N LYS A 85 13.05 18.17 -17.05
CA LYS A 85 12.60 16.95 -16.36
C LYS A 85 11.65 17.37 -15.24
N ARG A 86 10.44 16.79 -15.16
CA ARG A 86 9.51 16.99 -14.05
C ARG A 86 9.93 16.06 -12.91
N ASP A 87 11.03 16.38 -12.23
CA ASP A 87 11.38 15.66 -11.01
C ASP A 87 10.35 15.99 -9.92
N LEU A 88 9.89 14.97 -9.18
CA LEU A 88 8.99 15.14 -8.04
C LEU A 88 9.77 15.88 -6.93
N THR A 89 9.49 17.16 -6.74
CA THR A 89 10.14 17.99 -5.70
C THR A 89 9.12 18.39 -4.66
N PHE A 90 9.48 18.28 -3.39
CA PHE A 90 8.68 18.67 -2.24
C PHE A 90 9.24 19.93 -1.59
N ASN A 91 8.37 20.84 -1.16
CA ASN A 91 8.77 22.05 -0.42
C ASN A 91 8.82 21.83 1.11
N ASP A 92 8.54 20.61 1.56
CA ASP A 92 8.44 20.20 2.95
C ASP A 92 9.85 20.13 3.59
N PRO A 93 10.13 20.91 4.66
CA PRO A 93 11.50 21.14 5.15
C PRO A 93 12.27 19.88 5.57
N GLU A 94 11.58 18.89 6.12
CA GLU A 94 12.17 17.66 6.67
C GLU A 94 12.18 16.49 5.66
N TYR A 95 11.60 16.65 4.46
CA TYR A 95 11.61 15.59 3.43
C TYR A 95 13.04 15.12 3.09
N LYS A 96 14.00 16.05 3.05
CA LYS A 96 15.43 15.74 2.86
C LYS A 96 16.01 14.81 3.94
N ASN A 97 15.40 14.77 5.12
CA ASN A 97 15.83 13.94 6.25
C ASN A 97 15.07 12.61 6.31
N GLN A 98 14.01 12.41 5.49
CA GLN A 98 13.29 11.14 5.33
C GLN A 98 14.04 10.17 4.43
N TRP A 99 15.22 9.76 4.90
CA TRP A 99 16.19 8.93 4.18
C TRP A 99 15.59 7.62 3.65
N TYR A 100 14.63 7.05 4.39
CA TYR A 100 13.94 5.80 4.07
C TYR A 100 13.00 5.89 2.84
N LEU A 101 12.76 7.08 2.28
CA LEU A 101 11.90 7.30 1.11
C LEU A 101 12.63 7.51 -0.23
N HIS A 102 13.88 8.00 -0.23
CA HIS A 102 14.55 8.46 -1.48
C HIS A 102 16.08 8.34 -1.54
N GLU A 103 16.77 8.12 -0.42
CA GLU A 103 18.24 7.95 -0.39
C GLU A 103 18.66 6.55 0.03
N GLY A 104 17.80 5.88 0.80
CA GLY A 104 18.02 4.57 1.34
C GLY A 104 18.99 4.52 2.52
N GLY A 105 19.03 3.35 3.13
CA GLY A 105 20.07 2.97 4.07
C GLY A 105 21.42 2.72 3.38
N LYS A 106 22.52 3.13 4.02
CA LYS A 106 23.96 3.07 3.61
C LYS A 106 24.28 3.34 2.13
N ARG A 107 24.96 4.46 1.85
CA ARG A 107 25.69 4.69 0.57
C ARG A 107 26.69 3.56 0.34
N GLY A 108 26.61 2.86 -0.79
CA GLY A 108 27.64 1.89 -1.13
C GLY A 108 29.02 2.55 -1.29
N THR A 109 30.08 1.75 -1.15
CA THR A 109 31.43 2.18 -1.51
C THR A 109 31.43 2.57 -2.99
N ALA A 110 31.85 3.80 -3.30
CA ALA A 110 31.87 4.39 -4.64
C ALA A 110 30.49 4.75 -5.25
N GLY A 111 29.74 5.63 -4.58
CA GLY A 111 28.74 6.47 -5.26
C GLY A 111 27.48 5.75 -5.77
N THR A 112 27.16 4.56 -5.24
CA THR A 112 25.86 3.92 -5.46
C THR A 112 24.80 4.48 -4.49
N VAL A 113 23.59 4.72 -5.03
CA VAL A 113 22.37 5.07 -4.28
C VAL A 113 22.12 3.98 -3.23
N GLY A 114 21.72 4.36 -2.00
CA GLY A 114 21.40 3.40 -0.94
C GLY A 114 20.14 2.59 -1.28
N TYR A 115 19.84 1.57 -0.48
CA TYR A 115 18.59 0.81 -0.63
C TYR A 115 17.47 1.55 0.10
N ASP A 116 16.46 2.04 -0.61
CA ASP A 116 15.21 2.55 -0.03
C ASP A 116 14.03 1.62 -0.33
N MET A 117 12.83 1.98 0.13
CA MET A 117 11.61 1.21 -0.13
C MET A 117 10.99 1.50 -1.52
N ASN A 118 11.75 2.12 -2.44
CA ASN A 118 11.37 2.52 -3.79
C ASN A 118 10.06 3.32 -3.87
N VAL A 119 9.82 4.19 -2.88
CA VAL A 119 8.57 4.97 -2.77
C VAL A 119 8.48 6.04 -3.86
N LYS A 120 9.58 6.75 -4.09
CA LYS A 120 9.64 7.83 -5.10
C LYS A 120 9.18 7.38 -6.48
N ARG A 121 9.55 6.17 -6.90
CA ARG A 121 9.18 5.66 -8.22
C ARG A 121 7.69 5.30 -8.30
N ALA A 122 7.06 4.86 -7.20
CA ALA A 122 5.61 4.69 -7.13
C ALA A 122 4.87 6.04 -7.24
N TRP A 123 5.39 7.10 -6.60
CA TRP A 123 4.86 8.46 -6.76
C TRP A 123 5.00 8.99 -8.19
N GLU A 124 6.14 8.74 -8.85
CA GLU A 124 6.35 9.08 -10.27
C GLU A 124 5.41 8.30 -11.21
N MET A 125 4.92 7.12 -10.79
CA MET A 125 3.89 6.36 -11.49
C MET A 125 2.48 6.90 -11.23
N GLY A 126 2.31 7.88 -10.34
CA GLY A 126 1.04 8.54 -10.04
C GLY A 126 0.31 8.02 -8.82
N TYR A 127 0.86 7.04 -8.09
CA TYR A 127 0.24 6.46 -6.89
C TYR A 127 0.72 7.19 -5.65
N THR A 128 -0.19 7.77 -4.89
CA THR A 128 0.07 8.65 -3.75
C THR A 128 -0.81 8.32 -2.52
N GLY A 129 -1.55 7.21 -2.59
CA GLY A 129 -2.52 6.74 -1.59
C GLY A 129 -3.93 7.25 -1.82
N LYS A 130 -4.21 7.93 -2.94
CA LYS A 130 -5.46 8.66 -3.14
C LYS A 130 -6.66 7.71 -3.11
N GLY A 131 -7.66 8.05 -2.30
CA GLY A 131 -8.91 7.29 -2.18
C GLY A 131 -8.81 6.03 -1.31
N VAL A 132 -7.66 5.79 -0.68
CA VAL A 132 -7.49 4.75 0.34
C VAL A 132 -7.58 5.38 1.73
N ILE A 133 -8.26 4.72 2.65
CA ILE A 133 -8.48 5.21 4.02
C ILE A 133 -7.70 4.36 5.03
N VAL A 134 -6.82 5.00 5.80
CA VAL A 134 -6.00 4.36 6.84
C VAL A 134 -6.42 4.87 8.22
N THR A 135 -6.44 4.00 9.22
CA THR A 135 -6.61 4.40 10.63
C THR A 135 -5.46 3.89 11.49
N ILE A 136 -5.03 4.72 12.43
CA ILE A 136 -4.03 4.39 13.44
C ILE A 136 -4.75 3.99 14.74
N LEU A 137 -4.59 2.74 15.19
CA LEU A 137 -5.18 2.26 16.44
C LEU A 137 -4.17 2.46 17.58
N ASP A 138 -4.29 3.56 18.34
CA ASP A 138 -3.21 3.99 19.25
C ASP A 138 -3.69 4.94 20.38
N ASP A 139 -2.83 5.86 20.82
CA ASP A 139 -3.07 6.85 21.90
C ASP A 139 -3.81 8.13 21.45
N GLY A 140 -4.18 8.19 20.16
CA GLY A 140 -4.92 9.28 19.54
C GLY A 140 -4.17 9.91 18.35
N ILE A 141 -4.84 10.82 17.65
CA ILE A 141 -4.27 11.56 16.52
C ILE A 141 -4.55 13.04 16.69
N GLU A 142 -3.50 13.87 16.65
CA GLU A 142 -3.63 15.33 16.64
C GLU A 142 -4.19 15.79 15.29
N ARG A 143 -5.51 15.67 15.13
CA ARG A 143 -6.23 15.87 13.86
C ARG A 143 -6.07 17.27 13.27
N ASP A 144 -5.72 18.26 14.09
CA ASP A 144 -5.48 19.64 13.69
C ASP A 144 -3.97 19.97 13.52
N HIS A 145 -3.10 18.96 13.48
CA HIS A 145 -1.70 19.10 13.10
C HIS A 145 -1.62 19.67 11.67
N PRO A 146 -0.80 20.72 11.40
CA PRO A 146 -0.75 21.38 10.08
C PRO A 146 -0.47 20.43 8.91
N ASP A 147 0.26 19.36 9.20
CA ASP A 147 0.64 18.34 8.23
C ASP A 147 -0.38 17.20 8.06
N LEU A 148 -1.34 17.06 8.98
CA LEU A 148 -2.37 16.00 8.95
C LEU A 148 -3.75 16.52 8.58
N ILE A 149 -4.08 17.76 8.95
CA ILE A 149 -5.44 18.32 8.88
C ILE A 149 -6.12 18.21 7.51
N LYS A 150 -5.35 18.29 6.42
CA LYS A 150 -5.89 18.15 5.05
C LYS A 150 -6.35 16.73 4.74
N ASN A 151 -5.63 15.74 5.26
CA ASN A 151 -5.87 14.32 5.01
C ASN A 151 -6.68 13.66 6.13
N TYR A 152 -6.90 14.37 7.25
CA TYR A 152 -7.68 13.86 8.37
C TYR A 152 -9.09 13.45 7.95
N ASP A 153 -9.48 12.22 8.32
CA ASP A 153 -10.79 11.66 8.06
C ASP A 153 -11.52 11.37 9.39
N PRO A 154 -12.59 12.12 9.71
CA PRO A 154 -13.38 11.88 10.93
C PRO A 154 -14.13 10.55 10.91
N TYR A 155 -14.43 9.97 9.74
CA TYR A 155 -15.10 8.67 9.64
C TYR A 155 -14.11 7.50 9.83
N ALA A 156 -12.81 7.76 9.75
CA ALA A 156 -11.77 6.82 10.13
C ALA A 156 -11.31 6.99 11.58
N SER A 157 -12.03 7.79 12.38
CA SER A 157 -11.60 8.24 13.69
C SER A 157 -12.64 8.05 14.79
N TYR A 158 -12.19 7.71 16.00
CA TYR A 158 -13.04 7.57 17.18
C TYR A 158 -12.22 7.57 18.47
N ASP A 159 -12.79 8.02 19.58
CA ASP A 159 -12.21 7.88 20.91
C ASP A 159 -12.96 6.80 21.69
N VAL A 160 -12.33 5.63 21.83
CA VAL A 160 -12.89 4.50 22.59
C VAL A 160 -12.71 4.72 24.09
N ASN A 161 -11.65 5.41 24.52
CA ASN A 161 -11.38 5.68 25.93
C ASN A 161 -12.46 6.60 26.54
N ASN A 162 -12.86 7.66 25.81
CA ASN A 162 -13.88 8.62 26.25
C ASN A 162 -15.27 8.42 25.63
N LYS A 163 -15.40 7.54 24.62
CA LYS A 163 -16.65 7.19 23.93
C LYS A 163 -17.25 8.37 23.16
N ASP A 164 -16.42 9.06 22.40
CA ASP A 164 -16.82 10.16 21.52
C ASP A 164 -16.09 10.10 20.16
N SER A 165 -16.42 11.00 19.24
CA SER A 165 -15.89 10.99 17.88
C SER A 165 -14.56 11.74 17.71
N ASP A 166 -14.00 12.33 18.76
CA ASP A 166 -12.81 13.18 18.69
C ASP A 166 -11.57 12.43 19.21
N PRO A 167 -10.71 11.89 18.33
CA PRO A 167 -9.55 11.09 18.75
C PRO A 167 -8.37 11.94 19.24
N MET A 168 -8.58 13.23 19.57
CA MET A 168 -7.52 14.14 19.99
C MET A 168 -6.74 13.57 21.19
N PRO A 169 -5.40 13.52 21.13
CA PRO A 169 -4.61 13.02 22.24
C PRO A 169 -4.74 13.94 23.44
N ARG A 170 -4.74 13.35 24.65
CA ARG A 170 -4.64 14.13 25.87
C ARG A 170 -3.22 14.69 25.99
N TYR A 171 -3.10 16.01 26.04
CA TYR A 171 -1.82 16.66 26.30
C TYR A 171 -1.43 16.56 27.77
N ASP A 172 -0.21 16.12 28.02
CA ASP A 172 0.41 16.10 29.34
C ASP A 172 1.87 16.61 29.27
N PRO A 173 2.54 16.93 30.40
CA PRO A 173 3.91 17.42 30.41
C PRO A 173 4.96 16.45 29.84
N THR A 174 4.71 15.14 29.88
CA THR A 174 5.62 14.09 29.38
C THR A 174 5.41 13.78 27.90
N ASN A 175 4.29 14.24 27.32
CA ASN A 175 3.84 13.95 25.97
C ASN A 175 3.80 12.43 25.73
N GLU A 176 3.16 11.69 26.63
CA GLU A 176 3.05 10.23 26.53
C GLU A 176 2.20 9.85 25.31
N ASN A 177 1.11 10.58 25.07
CA ASN A 177 0.15 10.35 23.98
C ASN A 177 0.59 10.97 22.63
N ARG A 178 1.86 10.82 22.27
CA ARG A 178 2.42 11.36 21.01
C ARG A 178 2.50 10.32 19.90
N HIS A 179 2.31 9.06 20.23
CA HIS A 179 2.70 7.93 19.42
C HIS A 179 1.82 7.83 18.16
N GLY A 180 0.50 7.84 18.29
CA GLY A 180 -0.42 7.77 17.16
C GLY A 180 -0.29 8.95 16.18
N THR A 181 0.02 10.15 16.68
CA THR A 181 0.30 11.32 15.83
C THR A 181 1.58 11.17 15.02
N ARG A 182 2.62 10.52 15.57
CA ARG A 182 3.86 10.20 14.84
C ARG A 182 3.60 9.18 13.75
N CYS A 183 2.90 8.10 14.08
CA CYS A 183 2.53 7.05 13.13
C CYS A 183 1.67 7.60 11.98
N ALA A 184 0.69 8.46 12.27
CA ALA A 184 -0.17 9.06 11.25
C ALA A 184 0.62 9.89 10.22
N GLY A 185 1.66 10.61 10.64
CA GLY A 185 2.51 11.39 9.73
C GLY A 185 3.32 10.52 8.77
N GLU A 186 3.75 9.35 9.21
CA GLU A 186 4.49 8.42 8.34
C GLU A 186 3.63 7.91 7.18
N VAL A 187 2.34 7.68 7.45
CA VAL A 187 1.37 7.26 6.42
C VAL A 187 0.99 8.44 5.53
N SER A 188 0.47 9.52 6.11
CA SER A 188 -0.37 10.48 5.37
C SER A 188 -0.09 11.95 5.70
N ALA A 189 1.11 12.29 6.19
CA ALA A 189 1.53 13.69 6.21
C ALA A 189 1.42 14.32 4.80
N SER A 190 0.92 15.55 4.76
CA SER A 190 0.52 16.23 3.53
C SER A 190 1.75 16.73 2.77
N ALA A 191 1.88 16.35 1.50
CA ALA A 191 2.95 16.87 0.67
C ALA A 191 2.72 18.33 0.20
N ASN A 192 3.82 19.03 -0.03
CA ASN A 192 3.88 20.36 -0.64
C ASN A 192 3.17 21.47 0.16
N ASN A 193 3.12 21.35 1.48
CA ASN A 193 2.46 22.34 2.35
C ASN A 193 3.45 23.21 3.13
N SER A 194 4.76 23.04 2.93
CA SER A 194 5.84 23.73 3.65
C SER A 194 5.89 23.45 5.16
N ASN A 195 5.24 22.39 5.63
CA ASN A 195 5.32 21.88 6.99
C ASN A 195 6.10 20.57 6.99
N CYS A 196 6.69 20.23 8.14
CA CYS A 196 7.35 18.96 8.44
C CYS A 196 7.77 18.10 7.23
N VAL A 197 7.00 17.05 6.93
CA VAL A 197 7.43 15.86 6.20
C VAL A 197 6.46 15.51 5.06
N VAL A 198 6.74 14.43 4.34
CA VAL A 198 5.82 13.82 3.37
C VAL A 198 5.48 12.40 3.82
N GLY A 199 4.20 12.08 3.94
CA GLY A 199 3.76 10.72 4.22
C GLY A 199 4.00 9.80 3.02
N VAL A 200 4.20 8.51 3.26
CA VAL A 200 4.36 7.51 2.18
C VAL A 200 3.17 7.57 1.20
N ALA A 201 1.97 7.74 1.74
CA ALA A 201 0.69 7.85 1.05
C ALA A 201 0.07 9.24 1.31
N PHE A 202 0.80 10.30 0.97
CA PHE A 202 0.47 11.71 1.28
C PHE A 202 -0.87 12.26 0.71
N ASN A 203 -1.65 11.48 -0.05
CA ASN A 203 -3.01 11.81 -0.49
C ASN A 203 -4.07 10.79 0.00
N SER A 204 -3.71 9.85 0.87
CA SER A 204 -4.67 8.97 1.54
C SER A 204 -5.42 9.70 2.65
N GLY A 205 -6.62 9.21 2.97
CA GLY A 205 -7.34 9.64 4.18
C GLY A 205 -6.71 8.99 5.41
N ILE A 206 -6.55 9.75 6.50
CA ILE A 206 -5.97 9.27 7.75
C ILE A 206 -6.87 9.56 8.94
N GLY A 207 -7.20 8.53 9.70
CA GLY A 207 -7.89 8.66 10.98
C GLY A 207 -7.07 8.11 12.13
N GLY A 208 -7.63 8.21 13.32
CA GLY A 208 -7.06 7.61 14.52
C GLY A 208 -8.14 7.11 15.46
N VAL A 209 -7.94 5.93 16.02
CA VAL A 209 -8.76 5.41 17.11
C VAL A 209 -7.96 5.53 18.40
N ARG A 210 -8.39 6.43 19.29
CA ARG A 210 -7.80 6.60 20.63
C ARG A 210 -8.31 5.49 21.53
N MET A 211 -7.45 4.53 21.83
CA MET A 211 -7.78 3.34 22.62
C MET A 211 -6.70 2.95 23.65
N LEU A 212 -5.47 3.46 23.54
CA LEU A 212 -4.37 3.16 24.46
C LEU A 212 -4.23 4.13 25.65
N ASP A 213 -4.91 5.29 25.65
CA ASP A 213 -4.85 6.26 26.76
C ASP A 213 -5.91 5.93 27.84
N GLY A 214 -5.85 4.71 28.37
CA GLY A 214 -6.77 4.18 29.36
C GLY A 214 -6.62 2.67 29.58
N GLU A 215 -7.55 2.08 30.34
CA GLU A 215 -7.59 0.63 30.51
C GLU A 215 -7.95 -0.09 29.21
N VAL A 216 -7.11 -1.02 28.78
CA VAL A 216 -7.33 -1.84 27.57
C VAL A 216 -7.80 -3.23 27.99
N PHE A 217 -8.96 -3.64 27.49
CA PHE A 217 -9.54 -4.97 27.68
C PHE A 217 -10.19 -5.45 26.37
N ASP A 218 -10.51 -6.74 26.25
CA ASP A 218 -10.97 -7.40 25.01
C ASP A 218 -12.05 -6.62 24.23
N ALA A 219 -13.01 -5.99 24.91
CA ALA A 219 -14.06 -5.21 24.25
C ALA A 219 -13.57 -3.86 23.68
N VAL A 220 -12.57 -3.21 24.29
CA VAL A 220 -11.92 -2.00 23.75
C VAL A 220 -11.16 -2.35 22.46
N GLU A 221 -10.38 -3.43 22.48
CA GLU A 221 -9.66 -3.93 21.32
C GLU A 221 -10.63 -4.30 20.19
N ALA A 222 -11.67 -5.07 20.49
CA ALA A 222 -12.69 -5.49 19.52
C ALA A 222 -13.43 -4.30 18.89
N THR A 223 -13.79 -3.29 19.70
CA THR A 223 -14.45 -2.07 19.22
C THR A 223 -13.52 -1.31 18.28
N SER A 224 -12.24 -1.19 18.63
CA SER A 224 -11.24 -0.49 17.83
C SER A 224 -10.97 -1.21 16.50
N LEU A 225 -10.76 -2.52 16.54
CA LEU A 225 -10.50 -3.38 15.37
C LEU A 225 -11.68 -3.45 14.39
N SER A 226 -12.90 -3.30 14.88
CA SER A 226 -14.12 -3.40 14.06
C SER A 226 -14.71 -2.06 13.66
N PHE A 227 -14.10 -0.95 14.11
CA PHE A 227 -14.59 0.41 13.90
C PHE A 227 -14.65 0.74 12.39
N ASN A 228 -15.85 1.08 11.91
CA ASN A 228 -16.12 1.51 10.54
C ASN A 228 -15.42 0.71 9.41
N LYS A 229 -15.38 -0.63 9.54
CA LYS A 229 -14.77 -1.56 8.56
C LYS A 229 -15.27 -1.50 7.11
N THR A 230 -16.40 -0.82 6.87
CA THR A 230 -16.91 -0.58 5.51
C THR A 230 -16.28 0.64 4.85
N HIS A 231 -15.75 1.58 5.64
CA HIS A 231 -15.11 2.81 5.19
C HIS A 231 -13.58 2.70 5.24
N ILE A 232 -13.04 2.12 6.30
CA ILE A 232 -11.60 2.00 6.54
C ILE A 232 -11.03 0.81 5.76
N ASP A 233 -9.97 1.06 5.00
CA ASP A 233 -9.25 0.01 4.26
C ASP A 233 -8.17 -0.67 5.12
N ILE A 234 -7.34 0.15 5.78
CA ILE A 234 -6.12 -0.30 6.46
C ILE A 234 -6.16 0.15 7.92
N TYR A 235 -5.88 -0.77 8.83
CA TYR A 235 -5.69 -0.55 10.26
C TYR A 235 -4.22 -0.76 10.56
N SER A 236 -3.56 0.24 11.13
CA SER A 236 -2.17 0.14 11.59
C SER A 236 -2.16 0.11 13.11
N ALA A 237 -1.51 -0.90 13.69
CA ALA A 237 -1.38 -1.07 15.12
C ALA A 237 0.05 -1.54 15.49
N SER A 238 0.48 -1.17 16.69
CA SER A 238 1.81 -1.52 17.21
C SER A 238 1.79 -1.81 18.71
N TRP A 239 0.64 -2.28 19.20
CA TRP A 239 0.43 -2.74 20.57
C TRP A 239 0.25 -4.26 20.59
N GLY A 240 0.44 -4.83 21.77
CA GLY A 240 0.39 -6.27 22.01
C GLY A 240 0.65 -6.54 23.49
N PRO A 241 0.93 -7.79 23.87
CA PRO A 241 1.38 -8.13 25.21
C PRO A 241 2.71 -7.45 25.55
N ASP A 242 3.10 -7.49 26.83
CA ASP A 242 4.40 -6.94 27.26
C ASP A 242 5.57 -7.67 26.58
N ASP A 243 6.45 -6.90 25.93
CA ASP A 243 7.65 -7.34 25.21
C ASP A 243 8.82 -7.71 26.17
N ASP A 244 8.54 -8.41 27.26
CA ASP A 244 9.48 -8.66 28.35
C ASP A 244 10.25 -9.99 28.24
N GLY A 245 10.02 -10.76 27.17
CA GLY A 245 10.62 -12.07 26.95
C GLY A 245 9.94 -13.20 27.74
N LYS A 246 8.78 -12.95 28.36
CA LYS A 246 8.12 -13.91 29.29
C LYS A 246 6.66 -14.10 28.97
N VAL A 247 5.94 -13.08 28.53
CA VAL A 247 4.49 -13.16 28.32
C VAL A 247 4.15 -14.06 27.12
N VAL A 248 3.01 -14.74 27.20
CA VAL A 248 2.38 -15.43 26.07
C VAL A 248 0.92 -15.07 26.16
N ASP A 249 0.45 -14.20 25.28
CA ASP A 249 -0.93 -13.70 25.29
C ASP A 249 -1.34 -13.21 23.90
N GLY A 250 -2.62 -13.00 23.68
CA GLY A 250 -3.15 -12.64 22.38
C GLY A 250 -4.58 -12.12 22.44
N PRO A 251 -5.23 -11.95 21.28
CA PRO A 251 -6.59 -11.43 21.24
C PRO A 251 -7.54 -12.27 22.07
N GLY A 252 -8.34 -11.59 22.88
CA GLY A 252 -9.49 -12.19 23.54
C GLY A 252 -10.56 -12.64 22.54
N ARG A 253 -11.69 -13.13 23.05
CA ARG A 253 -12.74 -13.71 22.19
C ARG A 253 -13.38 -12.66 21.28
N LEU A 254 -13.53 -11.44 21.77
CA LEU A 254 -14.15 -10.35 21.02
C LEU A 254 -13.17 -9.77 20.00
N ALA A 255 -11.91 -9.55 20.38
CA ALA A 255 -10.87 -9.07 19.48
C ALA A 255 -10.63 -10.08 18.34
N TRP A 256 -10.58 -11.38 18.64
CA TRP A 256 -10.51 -12.43 17.63
C TRP A 256 -11.71 -12.37 16.67
N LYS A 257 -12.91 -12.19 17.21
CA LYS A 257 -14.12 -12.05 16.40
C LYS A 257 -14.10 -10.80 15.52
N ALA A 258 -13.53 -9.70 16.01
CA ALA A 258 -13.35 -8.48 15.24
C ALA A 258 -12.40 -8.69 14.04
N PHE A 259 -11.31 -9.43 14.22
CA PHE A 259 -10.44 -9.83 13.09
C PHE A 259 -11.19 -10.67 12.06
N GLU A 260 -11.92 -11.71 12.49
CA GLU A 260 -12.72 -12.55 11.59
C GLU A 260 -13.75 -11.76 10.79
N ASP A 261 -14.45 -10.82 11.45
CA ASP A 261 -15.44 -9.98 10.79
C ASP A 261 -14.78 -8.93 9.88
N GLY A 262 -13.61 -8.42 10.26
CA GLY A 262 -12.81 -7.52 9.45
C GLY A 262 -12.38 -8.16 8.12
N ILE A 263 -11.75 -9.35 8.19
CA ILE A 263 -11.28 -10.05 6.98
C ILE A 263 -12.43 -10.62 6.13
N LYS A 264 -13.62 -10.83 6.70
CA LYS A 264 -14.79 -11.37 5.97
C LYS A 264 -15.69 -10.29 5.38
N TYR A 265 -15.92 -9.19 6.09
CA TYR A 265 -16.92 -8.19 5.70
C TYR A 265 -16.33 -6.81 5.43
N GLY A 266 -15.10 -6.54 5.88
CA GLY A 266 -14.40 -5.29 5.61
C GLY A 266 -14.19 -5.04 4.12
N ARG A 267 -14.12 -3.77 3.72
CA ARG A 267 -13.86 -3.35 2.33
C ARG A 267 -14.79 -4.01 1.29
N GLY A 268 -16.07 -4.14 1.65
CA GLY A 268 -17.08 -4.79 0.78
C GLY A 268 -16.84 -6.28 0.56
N GLY A 269 -16.30 -6.98 1.56
CA GLY A 269 -16.00 -8.42 1.50
C GLY A 269 -14.61 -8.78 0.96
N LYS A 270 -13.78 -7.78 0.61
CA LYS A 270 -12.36 -8.00 0.26
C LYS A 270 -11.49 -8.25 1.50
N GLY A 271 -11.99 -7.85 2.66
CA GLY A 271 -11.34 -7.99 3.96
C GLY A 271 -10.50 -6.77 4.30
N SER A 272 -10.68 -6.26 5.53
CA SER A 272 -9.82 -5.24 6.15
C SER A 272 -8.36 -5.68 6.17
N ILE A 273 -7.44 -4.74 5.97
CA ILE A 273 -6.01 -4.99 6.10
C ILE A 273 -5.56 -4.57 7.50
N PHE A 274 -5.06 -5.51 8.29
CA PHE A 274 -4.48 -5.21 9.61
C PHE A 274 -2.96 -5.28 9.50
N VAL A 275 -2.27 -4.15 9.61
CA VAL A 275 -0.81 -4.06 9.61
C VAL A 275 -0.35 -3.96 11.06
N TRP A 276 0.59 -4.82 11.46
CA TRP A 276 0.99 -4.97 12.85
C TRP A 276 2.50 -4.89 13.01
N ALA A 277 2.97 -4.15 14.01
CA ALA A 277 4.39 -4.19 14.41
C ALA A 277 4.72 -5.53 15.07
N SER A 278 5.92 -6.06 14.82
CA SER A 278 6.32 -7.36 15.35
C SER A 278 6.82 -7.34 16.81
N GLY A 279 6.74 -6.23 17.54
CA GLY A 279 7.21 -6.13 18.94
C GLY A 279 8.61 -5.53 19.11
N ASN A 280 8.95 -5.12 20.33
CA ASN A 280 10.19 -4.42 20.71
C ASN A 280 11.04 -5.17 21.76
N GLY A 281 10.76 -6.46 21.98
CA GLY A 281 11.34 -7.32 23.03
C GLY A 281 12.68 -7.96 22.68
N GLY A 282 13.34 -7.54 21.60
CA GLY A 282 14.58 -8.16 21.11
C GLY A 282 15.70 -8.26 22.14
N SER A 283 15.88 -7.24 22.98
CA SER A 283 16.89 -7.23 24.05
C SER A 283 16.51 -8.10 25.25
N ALA A 284 15.23 -8.43 25.39
CA ALA A 284 14.74 -9.45 26.32
C ALA A 284 14.78 -10.86 25.72
N MET A 285 15.23 -11.01 24.47
CA MET A 285 15.15 -12.24 23.67
C MET A 285 13.71 -12.77 23.63
N ASP A 286 12.75 -11.88 23.41
CA ASP A 286 11.37 -12.27 23.16
C ASP A 286 11.18 -12.86 21.77
N SER A 287 10.02 -13.48 21.56
CA SER A 287 9.61 -14.06 20.30
C SER A 287 8.19 -13.65 20.01
N CYS A 288 8.01 -12.92 18.90
CA CYS A 288 6.71 -12.46 18.45
C CYS A 288 5.70 -13.58 18.16
N ASN A 289 6.14 -14.85 17.98
CA ASN A 289 5.22 -15.99 17.96
C ASN A 289 4.49 -16.27 19.31
N CYS A 290 4.87 -15.56 20.39
CA CYS A 290 4.20 -15.56 21.69
C CYS A 290 3.22 -14.38 21.86
N ASP A 291 3.18 -13.45 20.90
CA ASP A 291 2.17 -12.42 20.78
C ASP A 291 1.11 -12.88 19.76
N GLY A 292 -0.11 -13.13 20.23
CA GLY A 292 -1.21 -13.62 19.39
C GLY A 292 -1.73 -12.61 18.36
N TYR A 293 -1.41 -11.33 18.46
CA TYR A 293 -1.76 -10.31 17.46
C TYR A 293 -0.87 -10.41 16.24
N THR A 294 0.46 -10.38 16.41
CA THR A 294 1.45 -10.55 15.34
C THR A 294 1.54 -12.00 14.82
N ASN A 295 1.21 -13.00 15.65
CA ASN A 295 1.12 -14.42 15.29
C ASN A 295 -0.22 -14.81 14.61
N SER A 296 -1.10 -13.83 14.33
CA SER A 296 -2.36 -14.06 13.64
C SER A 296 -2.18 -14.16 12.13
N ILE A 297 -2.91 -15.04 11.46
CA ILE A 297 -2.93 -15.09 9.99
C ILE A 297 -3.58 -13.84 9.37
N PHE A 298 -4.39 -13.13 10.16
CA PHE A 298 -5.17 -11.97 9.73
C PHE A 298 -4.35 -10.68 9.71
N THR A 299 -3.20 -10.67 10.37
CA THR A 299 -2.31 -9.51 10.42
C THR A 299 -1.18 -9.65 9.41
N LEU A 300 -0.83 -8.53 8.80
CA LEU A 300 0.41 -8.35 8.06
C LEU A 300 1.47 -7.90 9.07
N SER A 301 2.21 -8.84 9.64
CA SER A 301 3.25 -8.57 10.63
C SER A 301 4.53 -8.01 9.98
N ILE A 302 4.99 -6.87 10.49
CA ILE A 302 6.09 -6.07 9.96
C ILE A 302 7.18 -5.87 11.02
N SER A 303 8.39 -6.26 10.66
CA SER A 303 9.60 -6.05 11.44
C SER A 303 10.35 -4.78 10.99
N SER A 304 11.48 -4.50 11.63
CA SER A 304 12.32 -3.33 11.38
C SER A 304 13.70 -3.67 10.86
N THR A 305 14.27 -2.77 10.08
CA THR A 305 15.72 -2.73 9.85
C THR A 305 16.27 -1.34 10.07
N SER A 306 17.52 -1.28 10.51
CA SER A 306 18.21 -0.02 10.72
C SER A 306 18.64 0.62 9.39
N GLU A 307 19.14 1.85 9.46
CA GLU A 307 19.75 2.54 8.32
C GLU A 307 20.86 1.72 7.64
N HIS A 308 21.61 0.92 8.38
CA HIS A 308 22.69 0.10 7.83
C HIS A 308 22.25 -1.28 7.34
N GLY A 309 20.95 -1.61 7.38
CA GLY A 309 20.47 -2.94 7.02
C GLY A 309 20.88 -4.00 8.04
N THR A 310 20.85 -3.65 9.33
CA THR A 310 21.17 -4.56 10.44
C THR A 310 20.02 -4.64 11.42
N ARG A 311 19.99 -5.69 12.25
CA ARG A 311 18.88 -5.89 13.17
C ARG A 311 18.93 -4.82 14.26
N PRO A 312 17.84 -4.06 14.50
CA PRO A 312 17.77 -3.19 15.66
C PRO A 312 17.80 -4.00 16.96
N TRP A 313 18.24 -3.37 18.06
CA TRP A 313 18.37 -4.02 19.37
C TRP A 313 17.03 -4.47 19.98
N TYR A 314 15.93 -3.91 19.50
CA TYR A 314 14.56 -4.20 19.95
C TYR A 314 13.85 -5.23 19.07
N LEU A 315 14.42 -5.63 17.92
CA LEU A 315 13.75 -6.55 17.00
C LEU A 315 13.51 -7.92 17.63
N GLU A 316 12.27 -8.43 17.52
CA GLU A 316 11.91 -9.79 17.87
C GLU A 316 11.98 -10.73 16.66
N GLU A 317 12.47 -11.95 16.90
CA GLU A 317 12.61 -12.97 15.85
C GLU A 317 11.44 -13.95 15.92
N CYS A 318 10.70 -14.13 14.82
CA CYS A 318 9.66 -15.14 14.74
C CYS A 318 9.31 -15.54 13.32
N ALA A 319 8.66 -16.70 13.20
CA ALA A 319 8.27 -17.27 11.91
C ALA A 319 6.96 -16.67 11.36
N SER A 320 6.24 -15.82 12.11
CA SER A 320 5.02 -15.13 11.65
C SER A 320 5.30 -13.84 10.85
N THR A 321 6.46 -13.19 11.06
CA THR A 321 6.84 -11.95 10.37
C THR A 321 6.85 -12.12 8.86
N LEU A 322 6.08 -11.30 8.14
CA LEU A 322 5.98 -11.41 6.68
C LEU A 322 7.02 -10.56 5.95
N ALA A 323 7.27 -9.33 6.41
CA ALA A 323 8.17 -8.40 5.75
C ALA A 323 8.77 -7.38 6.73
N THR A 324 9.58 -6.46 6.20
CA THR A 324 10.31 -5.44 6.97
C THR A 324 10.21 -4.08 6.30
N THR A 325 10.19 -3.02 7.12
CA THR A 325 10.44 -1.64 6.67
C THR A 325 11.56 -1.02 7.51
N TYR A 326 11.98 0.19 7.15
CA TYR A 326 12.98 0.91 7.95
C TYR A 326 12.42 1.38 9.29
N SER A 327 13.31 1.54 10.26
CA SER A 327 13.07 2.23 11.52
C SER A 327 14.40 2.76 12.06
N SER A 328 14.49 2.98 13.37
CA SER A 328 15.72 3.31 14.09
C SER A 328 16.70 2.14 14.20
N GLY A 329 17.93 2.44 14.60
CA GLY A 329 18.99 1.46 14.79
C GLY A 329 19.88 1.77 15.98
N ALA A 330 21.18 1.54 15.81
CA ALA A 330 22.19 1.96 16.77
C ALA A 330 22.20 3.49 16.95
N TYR A 331 22.82 3.96 18.04
CA TYR A 331 22.83 5.37 18.44
C TYR A 331 23.31 6.37 17.36
N HIS A 332 24.15 5.92 16.42
CA HIS A 332 24.69 6.76 15.33
C HIS A 332 23.88 6.69 14.03
N GLU A 333 22.85 5.86 13.97
CA GLU A 333 22.00 5.71 12.79
C GLU A 333 20.85 6.72 12.83
N ARG A 334 20.43 7.17 11.65
CA ARG A 334 19.24 8.01 11.50
C ARG A 334 17.99 7.25 11.96
N GLN A 335 17.04 8.00 12.49
CA GLN A 335 15.76 7.48 12.98
C GLN A 335 14.63 7.94 12.05
N ILE A 336 13.38 7.68 12.43
CA ILE A 336 12.23 8.09 11.64
C ILE A 336 11.89 9.55 11.90
N VAL A 337 11.70 10.28 10.80
CA VAL A 337 11.33 11.70 10.78
C VAL A 337 9.86 11.82 10.42
N THR A 338 9.03 12.40 11.28
CA THR A 338 7.57 12.46 11.10
C THR A 338 6.95 13.64 11.89
N THR A 339 5.63 13.79 11.85
CA THR A 339 4.85 14.70 12.69
C THR A 339 4.96 14.33 14.16
N ASP A 340 4.73 15.28 15.06
CA ASP A 340 4.80 15.07 16.50
C ASP A 340 3.74 15.90 17.22
N LEU A 341 3.39 15.48 18.44
CA LEU A 341 2.41 16.15 19.27
C LEU A 341 2.78 17.63 19.47
N ARG A 342 1.75 18.48 19.59
CA ARG A 342 1.84 19.94 19.72
C ARG A 342 2.29 20.62 18.42
N LYS A 343 1.88 20.10 17.27
CA LYS A 343 2.10 20.68 15.94
C LYS A 343 3.59 20.77 15.60
N ARG A 344 4.37 19.78 16.00
CA ARG A 344 5.83 19.73 15.84
C ARG A 344 6.24 18.67 14.83
N CYS A 345 7.50 18.69 14.44
CA CYS A 345 8.12 17.59 13.74
C CYS A 345 9.11 16.91 14.69
N THR A 346 9.28 15.61 14.55
CA THR A 346 10.31 14.84 15.25
C THR A 346 11.23 14.16 14.25
N SER A 347 12.47 13.97 14.65
CA SER A 347 13.46 13.15 13.95
C SER A 347 13.88 11.94 14.78
N THR A 348 13.15 11.65 15.86
CA THR A 348 13.51 10.63 16.86
C THR A 348 12.39 9.63 17.14
N HIS A 349 11.60 9.27 16.12
CA HIS A 349 10.67 8.15 16.22
C HIS A 349 11.40 6.82 15.96
N THR A 350 11.10 5.80 16.76
CA THR A 350 11.90 4.58 16.93
C THR A 350 11.00 3.36 17.19
N GLY A 351 11.57 2.15 17.09
CA GLY A 351 10.88 0.90 17.39
C GLY A 351 10.18 0.28 16.17
N THR A 352 9.71 -0.97 16.30
CA THR A 352 8.88 -1.61 15.26
C THR A 352 7.57 -0.88 15.04
N SER A 353 7.13 -0.09 16.02
CA SER A 353 5.99 0.80 15.93
C SER A 353 6.09 1.89 14.87
N ALA A 354 7.30 2.27 14.44
CA ALA A 354 7.51 3.14 13.28
C ALA A 354 7.55 2.34 11.94
N SER A 355 7.82 1.04 11.99
CA SER A 355 7.85 0.21 10.79
C SER A 355 6.45 -0.12 10.25
N ALA A 356 5.49 -0.41 11.13
CA ALA A 356 4.13 -0.75 10.73
C ALA A 356 3.40 0.40 9.97
N PRO A 357 3.46 1.68 10.40
CA PRO A 357 2.87 2.79 9.66
C PRO A 357 3.49 3.00 8.28
N LEU A 358 4.81 2.88 8.13
CA LEU A 358 5.44 2.91 6.81
C LEU A 358 4.88 1.81 5.91
N ALA A 359 4.74 0.58 6.42
CA ALA A 359 4.13 -0.52 5.68
C ALA A 359 2.67 -0.26 5.31
N ALA A 360 1.87 0.32 6.23
CA ALA A 360 0.49 0.72 5.95
C ALA A 360 0.41 1.74 4.81
N GLY A 361 1.33 2.72 4.78
CA GLY A 361 1.47 3.65 3.66
C GLY A 361 1.81 2.97 2.34
N LEU A 362 2.74 2.01 2.33
CA LEU A 362 3.09 1.24 1.12
C LEU A 362 1.91 0.40 0.62
N VAL A 363 1.15 -0.20 1.53
CA VAL A 363 -0.09 -0.91 1.19
C VAL A 363 -1.14 0.06 0.65
N ALA A 364 -1.24 1.29 1.15
CA ALA A 364 -2.15 2.29 0.59
C ALA A 364 -1.81 2.65 -0.86
N LEU A 365 -0.53 2.80 -1.21
CA LEU A 365 -0.10 2.97 -2.60
C LEU A 365 -0.52 1.78 -3.48
N MET A 366 -0.39 0.56 -2.95
CA MET A 366 -0.77 -0.67 -3.62
C MET A 366 -2.29 -0.79 -3.83
N LEU A 367 -3.10 -0.41 -2.82
CA LEU A 367 -4.56 -0.44 -2.90
C LEU A 367 -5.12 0.64 -3.83
N GLU A 368 -4.47 1.80 -3.95
CA GLU A 368 -4.83 2.78 -4.99
C GLU A 368 -4.65 2.18 -6.39
N ALA A 369 -3.55 1.44 -6.60
CA ALA A 369 -3.28 0.79 -7.88
C ALA A 369 -4.29 -0.31 -8.23
N ASN A 370 -4.79 -1.04 -7.23
CA ASN A 370 -5.85 -2.03 -7.41
C ASN A 370 -6.74 -2.12 -6.17
N PRO A 371 -7.88 -1.39 -6.16
CA PRO A 371 -8.83 -1.44 -5.05
C PRO A 371 -9.52 -2.81 -4.90
N GLY A 372 -9.38 -3.71 -5.88
CA GLY A 372 -9.96 -5.05 -5.90
C GLY A 372 -9.21 -6.09 -5.08
N LEU A 373 -8.00 -5.80 -4.60
CA LEU A 373 -7.17 -6.73 -3.83
C LEU A 373 -7.83 -7.11 -2.50
N THR A 374 -7.84 -8.41 -2.19
CA THR A 374 -8.23 -8.96 -0.89
C THR A 374 -7.10 -8.88 0.12
N TRP A 375 -7.40 -9.12 1.40
CA TRP A 375 -6.38 -9.19 2.46
C TRP A 375 -5.29 -10.24 2.21
N ARG A 376 -5.62 -11.36 1.56
CA ARG A 376 -4.63 -12.37 1.16
C ARG A 376 -3.79 -11.91 -0.03
N ASP A 377 -4.41 -11.26 -1.01
CA ASP A 377 -3.69 -10.70 -2.16
C ASP A 377 -2.61 -9.70 -1.71
N VAL A 378 -2.93 -8.86 -0.72
CA VAL A 378 -1.97 -7.94 -0.08
C VAL A 378 -0.77 -8.70 0.48
N GLN A 379 -0.98 -9.76 1.27
CA GLN A 379 0.12 -10.56 1.82
C GLN A 379 0.97 -11.23 0.71
N TYR A 380 0.32 -11.80 -0.33
CA TYR A 380 1.04 -12.34 -1.48
C TYR A 380 1.90 -11.30 -2.19
N ILE A 381 1.34 -10.14 -2.52
CA ILE A 381 2.11 -9.12 -3.26
C ILE A 381 3.26 -8.62 -2.39
N THR A 382 3.04 -8.39 -1.09
CA THR A 382 4.11 -7.99 -0.16
C THR A 382 5.25 -9.00 -0.18
N LEU A 383 5.00 -10.30 0.05
CA LEU A 383 6.09 -11.29 0.09
C LEU A 383 6.79 -11.48 -1.27
N LEU A 384 6.05 -11.36 -2.38
CA LEU A 384 6.59 -11.56 -3.74
C LEU A 384 7.50 -10.42 -4.21
N THR A 385 7.32 -9.22 -3.64
CA THR A 385 8.00 -8.01 -4.09
C THR A 385 9.05 -7.51 -3.10
N SER A 386 9.08 -8.07 -1.89
CA SER A 386 10.12 -7.80 -0.89
C SER A 386 11.52 -8.09 -1.44
N ILE A 387 12.46 -7.23 -1.07
CA ILE A 387 13.86 -7.27 -1.51
C ILE A 387 14.71 -7.84 -0.37
N THR A 388 15.66 -8.72 -0.68
CA THR A 388 16.50 -9.42 0.34
C THR A 388 17.78 -8.67 0.70
N GLU A 389 17.89 -7.45 0.20
CA GLU A 389 18.94 -6.47 0.40
C GLU A 389 18.30 -5.24 1.08
N PRO A 390 19.01 -4.49 1.94
CA PRO A 390 20.46 -4.47 2.19
C PRO A 390 20.96 -5.33 3.36
N PHE A 391 20.16 -6.29 3.84
CA PHE A 391 20.40 -6.96 5.12
C PHE A 391 21.78 -7.65 5.22
N GLN A 392 22.57 -7.27 6.22
CA GLN A 392 23.90 -7.85 6.47
C GLN A 392 23.84 -9.12 7.33
N ASP A 393 22.79 -9.25 8.15
CA ASP A 393 22.60 -10.27 9.18
C ASP A 393 21.27 -11.02 9.01
N GLY A 394 20.86 -11.23 7.76
CA GLY A 394 19.54 -11.76 7.41
C GLY A 394 19.28 -13.22 7.79
N ASP A 395 20.31 -14.06 7.97
CA ASP A 395 20.16 -15.49 8.32
C ASP A 395 19.10 -16.21 7.47
N TRP A 396 19.19 -16.01 6.15
CA TRP A 396 18.17 -16.43 5.19
C TRP A 396 18.03 -17.95 5.11
N LEU A 397 16.84 -18.45 5.43
CA LEU A 397 16.33 -19.75 5.04
C LEU A 397 15.89 -19.67 3.56
N VAL A 398 16.25 -20.68 2.75
CA VAL A 398 15.67 -20.84 1.41
C VAL A 398 14.63 -21.95 1.47
N ASN A 399 13.37 -21.62 1.20
CA ASN A 399 12.28 -22.58 1.22
C ASN A 399 12.25 -23.44 -0.05
N ALA A 400 11.38 -24.45 -0.13
CA ALA A 400 11.34 -25.35 -1.28
C ALA A 400 10.80 -24.71 -2.58
N LYS A 401 10.31 -23.46 -2.51
CA LYS A 401 9.97 -22.60 -3.65
C LYS A 401 11.06 -21.59 -3.98
N ASN A 402 12.28 -21.81 -3.47
CA ASN A 402 13.45 -20.99 -3.70
C ASN A 402 13.28 -19.52 -3.26
N ARG A 403 12.44 -19.29 -2.24
CA ARG A 403 12.27 -17.97 -1.63
C ARG A 403 13.17 -17.87 -0.40
N LYS A 404 13.88 -16.75 -0.29
CA LYS A 404 14.61 -16.40 0.93
C LYS A 404 13.64 -15.82 1.94
N VAL A 405 13.70 -16.31 3.17
CA VAL A 405 12.89 -15.84 4.29
C VAL A 405 13.72 -15.89 5.57
N SER A 406 13.51 -14.93 6.46
CA SER A 406 14.27 -14.73 7.70
C SER A 406 13.32 -14.68 8.88
N LEU A 407 13.76 -15.17 10.05
CA LEU A 407 13.03 -14.93 11.31
C LEU A 407 13.11 -13.46 11.76
N LYS A 408 14.13 -12.73 11.30
CA LYS A 408 14.29 -11.30 11.61
C LYS A 408 13.48 -10.43 10.67
N TYR A 409 13.56 -10.73 9.37
CA TYR A 409 13.11 -9.81 8.32
C TYR A 409 11.93 -10.30 7.47
N GLY A 410 11.38 -11.48 7.78
CA GLY A 410 10.38 -12.11 6.92
C GLY A 410 10.96 -12.34 5.52
N TYR A 411 10.20 -12.00 4.47
CA TYR A 411 10.64 -12.08 3.08
C TYR A 411 11.55 -10.90 2.64
N GLY A 412 11.78 -9.92 3.52
CA GLY A 412 12.70 -8.81 3.28
C GLY A 412 12.04 -7.43 3.28
N LEU A 413 12.76 -6.45 2.73
CA LEU A 413 12.39 -5.04 2.73
C LEU A 413 11.25 -4.79 1.74
N MET A 414 10.17 -4.17 2.19
CA MET A 414 9.03 -3.84 1.32
C MET A 414 9.41 -2.85 0.22
N ASN A 415 8.82 -3.05 -0.97
CA ASN A 415 9.17 -2.32 -2.19
C ASN A 415 7.92 -1.71 -2.83
N ALA A 416 7.67 -0.43 -2.61
CA ALA A 416 6.47 0.27 -3.08
C ALA A 416 6.23 0.09 -4.58
N THR A 417 7.28 0.28 -5.38
CA THR A 417 7.18 0.18 -6.85
C THR A 417 6.87 -1.24 -7.29
N GLY A 418 7.52 -2.24 -6.68
CA GLY A 418 7.22 -3.65 -6.94
C GLY A 418 5.78 -4.00 -6.57
N MET A 419 5.31 -3.55 -5.41
CA MET A 419 3.94 -3.79 -4.93
C MET A 419 2.89 -3.19 -5.88
N VAL A 420 3.08 -1.93 -6.30
CA VAL A 420 2.19 -1.26 -7.27
C VAL A 420 2.19 -1.98 -8.63
N ASP A 421 3.37 -2.33 -9.15
CA ASP A 421 3.48 -3.02 -10.45
C ASP A 421 2.82 -4.41 -10.43
N TYR A 422 2.96 -5.15 -9.34
CA TYR A 422 2.25 -6.40 -9.14
C TYR A 422 0.75 -6.17 -9.06
N ALA A 423 0.29 -5.21 -8.25
CA ALA A 423 -1.14 -4.91 -8.07
C ALA A 423 -1.87 -4.63 -9.39
N LEU A 424 -1.24 -3.91 -10.31
CA LEU A 424 -1.81 -3.59 -11.63
C LEU A 424 -2.05 -4.84 -12.50
N ARG A 425 -1.20 -5.85 -12.34
CA ARG A 425 -1.24 -7.09 -13.14
C ARG A 425 -1.83 -8.26 -12.34
N TRP A 426 -2.15 -8.07 -11.06
CA TRP A 426 -2.60 -9.14 -10.18
C TRP A 426 -4.00 -9.63 -10.56
N THR A 427 -4.17 -10.95 -10.48
CA THR A 427 -5.47 -11.61 -10.44
C THR A 427 -5.65 -12.15 -9.02
N ASN A 428 -6.78 -11.84 -8.40
CA ASN A 428 -7.04 -12.25 -7.02
C ASN A 428 -6.84 -13.75 -6.84
N VAL A 429 -6.26 -14.12 -5.70
CA VAL A 429 -5.99 -15.51 -5.35
C VAL A 429 -7.28 -16.33 -5.26
N PRO A 430 -7.22 -17.64 -5.53
CA PRO A 430 -8.34 -18.56 -5.35
C PRO A 430 -8.89 -18.58 -3.91
N GLU A 431 -10.04 -19.24 -3.75
CA GLU A 431 -10.66 -19.46 -2.43
C GLU A 431 -9.69 -20.08 -1.42
N LYS A 432 -9.74 -19.58 -0.18
CA LYS A 432 -8.92 -20.08 0.93
C LYS A 432 -9.48 -21.40 1.45
N HIS A 433 -8.66 -22.42 1.51
CA HIS A 433 -8.98 -23.72 2.10
C HIS A 433 -8.21 -23.93 3.40
N ILE A 434 -8.71 -24.82 4.27
CA ILE A 434 -8.09 -25.14 5.57
C ILE A 434 -8.06 -26.65 5.77
N CYS A 435 -6.87 -27.25 5.76
CA CYS A 435 -6.66 -28.67 6.02
C CYS A 435 -6.06 -28.87 7.42
N THR A 436 -6.72 -29.63 8.30
CA THR A 436 -6.34 -29.77 9.72
C THR A 436 -6.09 -31.21 10.13
N MET A 437 -4.87 -31.50 10.61
CA MET A 437 -4.42 -32.84 10.99
C MET A 437 -4.06 -32.85 12.47
N ASN A 438 -4.49 -33.87 13.19
CA ASN A 438 -4.14 -34.06 14.60
C ASN A 438 -3.11 -35.17 14.73
N SER A 439 -2.12 -35.00 15.63
CA SER A 439 -1.26 -36.14 15.98
C SER A 439 -2.08 -37.19 16.71
N PRO A 440 -1.92 -38.48 16.38
CA PRO A 440 -2.55 -39.56 17.14
C PRO A 440 -1.91 -39.73 18.53
N LYS A 441 -0.72 -39.18 18.76
CA LYS A 441 -0.04 -39.25 20.05
C LYS A 441 -0.57 -38.15 20.98
N ILE A 442 -1.07 -38.58 22.13
CA ILE A 442 -1.60 -37.70 23.18
C ILE A 442 -0.89 -37.96 24.50
N ASN A 443 -0.77 -36.94 25.34
CA ASN A 443 -0.19 -37.00 26.69
C ASN A 443 1.20 -37.64 26.74
N VAL A 444 2.08 -37.26 25.80
CA VAL A 444 3.45 -37.77 25.71
C VAL A 444 4.34 -37.08 26.73
N GLN A 445 5.06 -37.86 27.53
CA GLN A 445 6.08 -37.35 28.45
C GLN A 445 7.38 -37.09 27.70
N ILE A 446 7.90 -35.86 27.79
CA ILE A 446 9.20 -35.47 27.23
C ILE A 446 10.25 -35.67 28.33
N THR A 447 11.00 -36.77 28.23
CA THR A 447 12.05 -37.17 29.17
C THR A 447 13.45 -36.84 28.67
N ASN A 448 13.65 -36.84 27.35
CA ASN A 448 14.92 -36.55 26.69
C ASN A 448 15.05 -35.06 26.34
N ALA A 449 16.28 -34.60 26.09
CA ALA A 449 16.52 -33.21 25.66
C ALA A 449 15.94 -32.87 24.29
N HIS A 450 15.75 -33.88 23.44
CA HIS A 450 15.16 -33.77 22.13
C HIS A 450 13.94 -34.71 22.06
N TYR A 451 12.83 -34.19 21.56
CA TYR A 451 11.63 -34.95 21.26
C TYR A 451 11.21 -34.71 19.82
N GLU A 452 10.72 -35.77 19.17
CA GLU A 452 10.29 -35.74 17.78
C GLU A 452 8.93 -36.43 17.63
N ASP A 453 8.05 -35.81 16.85
CA ASP A 453 6.82 -36.41 16.36
C ASP A 453 6.60 -36.09 14.89
N SER A 454 5.69 -36.81 14.22
CA SER A 454 5.37 -36.56 12.83
C SER A 454 3.89 -36.77 12.49
N ILE A 455 3.43 -36.01 11.50
CA ILE A 455 2.11 -36.14 10.88
C ILE A 455 2.33 -36.32 9.38
N THR A 456 1.74 -37.35 8.80
CA THR A 456 1.68 -37.52 7.34
C THR A 456 0.32 -37.05 6.84
N THR A 457 0.30 -36.23 5.80
CA THR A 457 -0.91 -35.71 5.15
C THR A 457 -0.74 -35.70 3.64
N ASP A 458 -1.84 -35.77 2.90
CA ASP A 458 -1.89 -35.58 1.46
C ASP A 458 -2.39 -34.18 1.07
N GLY A 459 -2.50 -33.26 2.04
CA GLY A 459 -3.09 -31.94 1.83
C GLY A 459 -4.62 -31.96 1.77
N CYS A 460 -5.28 -32.95 2.39
CA CYS A 460 -6.73 -33.15 2.36
C CYS A 460 -7.25 -33.36 0.92
N LYS A 461 -6.49 -34.13 0.14
CA LYS A 461 -6.71 -34.31 -1.30
C LYS A 461 -8.11 -34.86 -1.60
N GLY A 462 -8.80 -34.26 -2.57
CA GLY A 462 -10.14 -34.69 -2.99
C GLY A 462 -11.29 -34.21 -2.09
N SER A 463 -10.99 -33.52 -0.98
CA SER A 463 -12.01 -32.86 -0.14
C SER A 463 -12.26 -31.41 -0.56
N SER A 464 -13.28 -30.77 0.02
CA SER A 464 -13.48 -29.32 -0.11
C SER A 464 -12.37 -28.48 0.53
N ASN A 465 -11.54 -29.09 1.37
CA ASN A 465 -10.47 -28.46 2.13
C ASN A 465 -9.08 -28.75 1.54
N GLU A 466 -9.01 -29.21 0.29
CA GLU A 466 -7.75 -29.57 -0.38
C GLU A 466 -6.82 -28.35 -0.50
N VAL A 467 -5.59 -28.48 -0.02
CA VAL A 467 -4.52 -27.46 -0.10
C VAL A 467 -3.33 -28.04 -0.84
N ASN A 468 -2.96 -27.42 -1.96
CA ASN A 468 -1.79 -27.79 -2.77
C ASN A 468 -0.69 -26.72 -2.77
N TYR A 469 -1.04 -25.47 -2.41
CA TYR A 469 -0.14 -24.33 -2.33
C TYR A 469 -0.36 -23.65 -0.98
N LEU A 470 0.63 -23.72 -0.11
CA LEU A 470 0.53 -23.16 1.25
C LEU A 470 0.54 -21.62 1.26
N GLU A 471 -0.15 -21.07 2.25
CA GLU A 471 -0.06 -19.67 2.69
C GLU A 471 0.51 -19.67 4.12
N HIS A 472 -0.36 -19.85 5.10
CA HIS A 472 -0.02 -19.93 6.52
C HIS A 472 0.02 -21.38 7.00
N VAL A 473 0.98 -21.71 7.86
CA VAL A 473 1.01 -22.98 8.60
C VAL A 473 0.94 -22.69 10.08
N GLN A 474 -0.10 -23.17 10.76
CA GLN A 474 -0.18 -23.11 12.22
C GLN A 474 0.10 -24.48 12.82
N VAL A 475 0.95 -24.52 13.85
CA VAL A 475 1.19 -25.68 14.69
C VAL A 475 0.55 -25.40 16.04
N LYS A 476 -0.64 -25.96 16.27
CA LYS A 476 -1.36 -25.78 17.53
C LYS A 476 -0.84 -26.75 18.56
N ILE A 477 -0.29 -26.24 19.66
CA ILE A 477 0.40 -27.05 20.66
C ILE A 477 -0.24 -26.85 22.04
N THR A 478 -0.55 -27.96 22.70
CA THR A 478 -0.78 -28.01 24.15
C THR A 478 0.40 -28.71 24.80
N LEU A 479 1.30 -27.93 25.39
CA LEU A 479 2.59 -28.37 25.92
C LEU A 479 2.80 -27.75 27.29
N ASN A 480 3.05 -28.56 28.31
CA ASN A 480 3.46 -28.08 29.63
C ASN A 480 4.95 -28.37 29.83
N PHE A 481 5.72 -27.38 30.28
CA PHE A 481 7.17 -27.50 30.52
C PHE A 481 7.51 -27.04 31.94
N HIS A 482 8.60 -27.56 32.51
CA HIS A 482 9.05 -27.10 33.82
C HIS A 482 9.56 -25.66 33.82
N ARG A 483 10.18 -25.24 32.72
CA ARG A 483 10.55 -23.86 32.43
C ARG A 483 10.20 -23.59 30.96
N ARG A 484 9.16 -22.81 30.73
CA ARG A 484 8.61 -22.62 29.38
C ARG A 484 9.63 -22.03 28.40
N GLY A 485 10.46 -21.09 28.85
CA GLY A 485 11.50 -20.45 28.04
C GLY A 485 12.64 -21.36 27.53
N ASN A 486 12.76 -22.58 28.07
CA ASN A 486 13.73 -23.55 27.59
C ASN A 486 13.23 -24.32 26.36
N ALA A 487 11.91 -24.34 26.11
CA ALA A 487 11.36 -25.03 24.96
C ALA A 487 11.75 -24.28 23.68
N VAL A 488 12.44 -24.97 22.77
CA VAL A 488 12.68 -24.54 21.41
C VAL A 488 11.90 -25.47 20.49
N ILE A 489 11.09 -24.92 19.60
CA ILE A 489 10.16 -25.70 18.78
C ILE A 489 10.45 -25.45 17.31
N HIS A 490 10.63 -26.53 16.56
CA HIS A 490 10.79 -26.51 15.12
C HIS A 490 9.71 -27.34 14.44
N ILE A 491 9.34 -26.91 13.24
CA ILE A 491 8.49 -27.68 12.33
C ILE A 491 9.20 -27.79 10.98
N THR A 492 9.29 -29.00 10.44
CA THR A 492 9.91 -29.28 9.14
C THR A 492 8.85 -29.75 8.15
N SER A 493 8.79 -29.10 6.99
CA SER A 493 7.88 -29.46 5.89
C SER A 493 8.35 -30.73 5.17
N PRO A 494 7.46 -31.43 4.43
CA PRO A 494 7.83 -32.59 3.62
C PRO A 494 8.91 -32.30 2.57
N SER A 495 9.03 -31.03 2.16
CA SER A 495 10.03 -30.58 1.20
C SER A 495 11.39 -30.26 1.84
N GLY A 496 11.52 -30.39 3.16
CA GLY A 496 12.77 -30.25 3.92
C GLY A 496 13.03 -28.86 4.48
N THR A 497 12.11 -27.91 4.32
CA THR A 497 12.23 -26.58 4.92
C THR A 497 11.98 -26.69 6.42
N LYS A 498 12.89 -26.19 7.26
CA LYS A 498 12.81 -26.24 8.72
C LYS A 498 12.60 -24.82 9.27
N SER A 499 11.47 -24.61 9.95
CA SER A 499 11.10 -23.33 10.56
C SER A 499 11.19 -23.41 12.08
N THR A 500 11.85 -22.44 12.70
CA THR A 500 11.84 -22.27 14.16
C THR A 500 10.62 -21.45 14.55
N ILE A 501 9.62 -22.12 15.12
CA ILE A 501 8.34 -21.49 15.49
C ILE A 501 8.32 -21.02 16.95
N LEU A 502 9.27 -21.46 17.76
CA LEU A 502 9.56 -20.87 19.07
C LEU A 502 11.08 -20.93 19.29
N PRO A 503 11.79 -19.80 19.21
CA PRO A 503 13.18 -19.74 19.65
C PRO A 503 13.26 -19.73 21.19
N GLN A 504 14.48 -19.84 21.72
CA GLN A 504 14.72 -19.82 23.16
C GLN A 504 14.36 -18.45 23.77
N ARG A 505 13.68 -18.45 24.92
CA ARG A 505 13.35 -17.24 25.69
C ARG A 505 13.89 -17.32 27.12
N PRO A 506 15.15 -16.92 27.36
CA PRO A 506 15.80 -17.10 28.66
C PRO A 506 15.08 -16.43 29.83
N ASN A 507 14.37 -15.32 29.59
CA ASN A 507 13.66 -14.59 30.63
C ASN A 507 12.37 -15.29 31.08
N ASP A 508 11.80 -16.18 30.26
CA ASP A 508 10.60 -16.95 30.58
C ASP A 508 10.92 -18.12 31.53
N ILE A 509 11.07 -17.78 32.81
CA ILE A 509 11.33 -18.73 33.91
C ILE A 509 10.06 -19.40 34.43
N MET A 510 8.89 -19.11 33.85
CA MET A 510 7.61 -19.55 34.36
C MET A 510 7.46 -21.07 34.24
N LYS A 511 6.89 -21.68 35.29
CA LYS A 511 6.33 -23.03 35.22
C LYS A 511 5.01 -22.94 34.46
N GLY A 512 4.80 -23.82 33.51
CA GLY A 512 3.58 -23.81 32.71
C GLY A 512 3.87 -24.11 31.25
N GLY A 513 2.98 -23.66 30.37
CA GLY A 513 2.94 -24.18 29.04
C GLY A 513 2.18 -23.33 28.04
N PHE A 514 2.09 -23.89 26.85
CA PHE A 514 1.21 -23.45 25.78
C PHE A 514 -0.08 -24.27 25.87
N ARG A 515 -1.24 -23.63 25.71
CA ARG A 515 -2.54 -24.31 25.72
C ARG A 515 -3.25 -23.99 24.42
N ASP A 516 -3.34 -24.99 23.53
CA ASP A 516 -3.87 -24.84 22.18
C ASP A 516 -3.29 -23.61 21.45
N TRP A 517 -2.02 -23.30 21.71
CA TRP A 517 -1.36 -22.11 21.16
C TRP A 517 -0.97 -22.37 19.71
N ALA A 518 -1.46 -21.53 18.80
CA ALA A 518 -1.34 -21.71 17.36
C ALA A 518 -0.09 -21.02 16.81
N PHE A 519 1.10 -21.58 17.03
CA PHE A 519 2.33 -21.02 16.48
C PHE A 519 2.27 -20.94 14.94
N LEU A 520 2.46 -19.75 14.39
CA LEU A 520 2.41 -19.49 12.96
C LEU A 520 3.81 -19.56 12.32
N SER A 521 3.86 -20.09 11.11
CA SER A 521 4.98 -19.92 10.18
C SER A 521 4.47 -19.52 8.80
N VAL A 522 5.05 -18.45 8.25
CA VAL A 522 4.87 -18.03 6.85
C VAL A 522 6.00 -18.54 5.95
N GLN A 523 6.99 -19.26 6.49
CA GLN A 523 8.22 -19.64 5.76
C GLN A 523 8.00 -20.73 4.70
N PHE A 524 6.85 -21.42 4.75
CA PHE A 524 6.47 -22.51 3.84
C PHE A 524 5.63 -22.05 2.65
N TRP A 525 5.50 -20.74 2.44
CA TRP A 525 4.59 -20.19 1.44
C TRP A 525 4.81 -20.81 0.05
N GLU A 526 3.71 -21.17 -0.61
CA GLU A 526 3.58 -21.92 -1.86
C GLU A 526 4.08 -23.38 -1.88
N GLU A 527 4.68 -23.90 -0.80
CA GLU A 527 5.08 -25.31 -0.77
C GLU A 527 3.86 -26.24 -0.91
N ASN A 528 4.10 -27.43 -1.46
CA ASN A 528 3.09 -28.49 -1.45
C ASN A 528 3.15 -29.18 -0.08
N PRO A 529 2.02 -29.26 0.66
CA PRO A 529 2.03 -29.81 2.02
C PRO A 529 2.02 -31.33 2.09
N SER A 530 1.90 -32.04 0.96
CA SER A 530 1.78 -33.50 0.92
C SER A 530 3.09 -34.17 1.34
N GLY A 531 2.99 -35.09 2.29
CA GLY A 531 4.09 -35.89 2.82
C GLY A 531 4.14 -35.81 4.35
N THR A 532 5.33 -36.05 4.90
CA THR A 532 5.54 -36.12 6.35
C THR A 532 6.06 -34.80 6.89
N TRP A 533 5.29 -34.20 7.79
CA TRP A 533 5.69 -33.07 8.62
C TRP A 533 6.30 -33.57 9.91
N LYS A 534 7.39 -32.94 10.34
CA LYS A 534 8.16 -33.34 11.53
C LYS A 534 8.20 -32.21 12.56
N LEU A 535 7.64 -32.45 13.73
CA LEU A 535 7.71 -31.57 14.91
C LEU A 535 8.93 -31.97 15.75
N GLU A 536 9.76 -31.00 16.10
CA GLU A 536 10.88 -31.17 17.02
C GLU A 536 10.69 -30.22 18.21
N ILE A 537 10.85 -30.74 19.43
CA ILE A 537 10.81 -29.96 20.67
C ILE A 537 12.11 -30.25 21.43
N ASP A 538 12.90 -29.20 21.62
CA ASP A 538 14.18 -29.24 22.32
C ASP A 538 14.10 -28.52 23.69
N ASP A 539 14.76 -29.07 24.71
CA ASP A 539 14.98 -28.42 26.01
C ASP A 539 16.38 -27.79 26.04
N HIS A 540 16.46 -26.49 25.70
CA HIS A 540 17.70 -25.74 25.63
C HIS A 540 17.98 -25.05 26.98
N ARG A 541 18.65 -25.78 27.89
CA ARG A 541 19.02 -25.27 29.22
C ARG A 541 20.13 -24.22 29.11
N SER A 542 20.09 -23.23 30.00
CA SER A 542 21.24 -22.37 30.24
C SER A 542 22.32 -23.16 30.98
N ASN A 543 23.61 -22.90 30.73
CA ASN A 543 24.72 -23.53 31.46
C ASN A 543 24.84 -23.05 32.93
N SER A 544 23.73 -22.68 33.58
CA SER A 544 23.74 -22.31 34.99
C SER A 544 23.90 -23.57 35.86
N ALA A 545 24.79 -23.51 36.85
CA ALA A 545 25.08 -24.62 37.77
C ALA A 545 23.83 -25.13 38.53
N TRP A 546 22.77 -24.32 38.60
CA TRP A 546 21.48 -24.66 39.17
C TRP A 546 20.64 -25.61 38.29
N GLU A 547 20.68 -25.47 36.96
CA GLU A 547 19.88 -26.29 36.03
C GLU A 547 20.46 -27.68 35.79
N ALA A 548 21.76 -27.88 36.07
CA ALA A 548 22.43 -29.16 35.93
C ALA A 548 21.91 -30.25 36.89
N ASN A 549 21.25 -29.86 37.99
CA ASN A 549 20.85 -30.76 39.07
C ASN A 549 19.33 -31.04 39.18
N SER A 550 18.51 -30.63 38.20
CA SER A 550 17.04 -30.83 38.26
C SER A 550 16.57 -32.13 37.55
N PRO A 551 15.81 -33.03 38.21
CA PRO A 551 15.52 -34.38 37.71
C PRO A 551 14.39 -34.51 36.65
N LEU A 552 14.78 -35.10 35.51
CA LEU A 552 14.15 -36.13 34.63
C LEU A 552 12.73 -36.04 34.06
N LEU A 553 11.90 -35.04 34.37
CA LEU A 553 10.79 -34.64 33.49
C LEU A 553 11.10 -33.25 32.96
N LYS A 554 10.94 -33.03 31.65
CA LYS A 554 11.19 -31.72 31.00
C LYS A 554 9.87 -31.05 30.63
N GLY A 555 8.90 -31.86 30.20
CA GLY A 555 7.53 -31.42 29.97
C GLY A 555 6.61 -32.57 29.58
N THR A 556 5.34 -32.23 29.33
CA THR A 556 4.31 -33.12 28.79
C THR A 556 3.68 -32.46 27.58
N LEU A 557 3.77 -33.10 26.41
CA LEU A 557 3.04 -32.72 25.21
C LEU A 557 1.66 -33.40 25.26
N THR A 558 0.62 -32.64 25.62
CA THR A 558 -0.75 -33.16 25.70
C THR A 558 -1.29 -33.45 24.31
N SER A 559 -1.09 -32.55 23.37
CA SER A 559 -1.51 -32.70 21.98
C SER A 559 -0.80 -31.70 21.09
N TRP A 560 -0.73 -32.01 19.79
CA TRP A 560 -0.48 -31.02 18.77
C TRP A 560 -1.26 -31.33 17.50
N SER A 561 -1.53 -30.28 16.73
CA SER A 561 -2.17 -30.38 15.41
C SER A 561 -1.52 -29.42 14.43
N LEU A 562 -1.62 -29.79 13.15
CA LEU A 562 -1.13 -29.03 12.02
C LEU A 562 -2.34 -28.46 11.27
N VAL A 563 -2.39 -27.14 11.12
CA VAL A 563 -3.42 -26.42 10.36
C VAL A 563 -2.75 -25.76 9.17
N LEU A 564 -3.12 -26.23 7.98
CA LEU A 564 -2.59 -25.79 6.70
C LEU A 564 -3.60 -24.87 6.04
N HIS A 565 -3.20 -23.62 5.81
CA HIS A 565 -3.98 -22.65 5.04
C HIS A 565 -3.39 -22.54 3.65
N GLY A 566 -4.23 -22.36 2.64
CA GLY A 566 -3.76 -22.12 1.28
C GLY A 566 -4.83 -22.35 0.23
N THR A 567 -4.38 -22.66 -0.99
CA THR A 567 -5.27 -22.85 -2.13
C THR A 567 -5.10 -24.22 -2.77
N LYS A 568 -6.17 -24.70 -3.43
CA LYS A 568 -6.13 -25.89 -4.27
C LYS A 568 -5.39 -25.65 -5.59
N SER A 569 -5.62 -24.50 -6.22
CA SER A 569 -5.02 -24.10 -7.50
C SER A 569 -3.93 -23.06 -7.31
N ASN A 570 -3.03 -22.93 -8.30
CA ASN A 570 -1.93 -21.99 -8.25
C ASN A 570 -2.44 -20.56 -7.95
N PRO A 571 -2.00 -19.92 -6.85
CA PRO A 571 -2.47 -18.61 -6.44
C PRO A 571 -1.82 -17.46 -7.22
N ILE A 572 -0.64 -17.67 -7.82
CA ILE A 572 0.07 -16.61 -8.55
C ILE A 572 -0.35 -16.62 -10.01
N ASN A 573 -1.16 -15.64 -10.39
CA ASN A 573 -1.55 -15.40 -11.77
C ASN A 573 -1.48 -13.91 -12.11
N LEU A 574 -0.42 -13.54 -12.83
CA LEU A 574 -0.30 -12.20 -13.39
C LEU A 574 -1.02 -12.18 -14.74
N LYS A 575 -1.92 -11.23 -14.91
CA LYS A 575 -2.51 -10.91 -16.21
C LYS A 575 -1.36 -10.71 -17.18
N SER A 576 -1.29 -11.56 -18.19
CA SER A 576 -0.32 -11.39 -19.27
C SER A 576 -0.53 -10.00 -19.86
N ASP A 577 0.55 -9.36 -20.29
CA ASP A 577 0.46 -8.27 -21.25
C ASP A 577 -0.15 -8.88 -22.53
N VAL A 578 -1.47 -9.02 -22.58
CA VAL A 578 -2.21 -9.30 -23.81
C VAL A 578 -2.08 -8.03 -24.64
N GLY A 579 -0.92 -7.91 -25.28
CA GLY A 579 -0.51 -6.77 -26.08
C GLY A 579 -0.36 -5.47 -25.28
N ARG A 580 0.91 -5.06 -25.10
CA ARG A 580 1.31 -3.83 -25.81
C ARG A 580 1.06 -4.07 -27.29
N SER A 581 -0.20 -3.99 -27.70
CA SER A 581 -0.49 -3.55 -29.05
C SER A 581 0.23 -2.21 -29.16
N THR A 582 1.00 -2.06 -30.23
CA THR A 582 1.24 -0.75 -30.84
C THR A 582 0.02 0.14 -30.59
N PRO A 583 0.19 1.43 -30.22
CA PRO A 583 -0.95 2.33 -30.10
C PRO A 583 -1.80 2.13 -31.35
N PRO A 584 -3.13 1.92 -31.24
CA PRO A 584 -3.94 1.73 -32.42
C PRO A 584 -3.66 2.91 -33.33
N THR A 585 -3.04 2.63 -34.47
CA THR A 585 -3.26 3.40 -35.67
C THR A 585 -4.76 3.55 -35.76
N THR A 586 -5.21 4.79 -35.62
CA THR A 586 -6.53 5.24 -36.02
C THR A 586 -6.98 4.42 -37.24
N PRO A 587 -7.99 3.56 -37.12
CA PRO A 587 -8.78 3.23 -38.29
C PRO A 587 -9.42 4.56 -38.67
N VAL A 588 -9.02 5.04 -39.84
CA VAL A 588 -9.80 5.97 -40.64
C VAL A 588 -11.28 5.61 -40.48
N MET A 589 -12.09 6.62 -40.18
CA MET A 589 -13.54 6.56 -40.27
C MET A 589 -13.94 5.78 -41.52
N SER A 590 -14.40 4.55 -41.33
CA SER A 590 -15.30 3.90 -42.25
C SER A 590 -16.65 3.87 -41.57
N THR A 591 -17.45 4.85 -41.98
CA THR A 591 -18.91 4.92 -41.88
C THR A 591 -19.58 3.55 -41.84
N ILE A 592 -20.32 3.26 -40.76
CA ILE A 592 -21.77 2.98 -40.70
C ILE A 592 -22.15 2.43 -39.29
N PRO A 593 -23.13 3.02 -38.57
CA PRO A 593 -23.51 2.66 -37.20
C PRO A 593 -24.62 1.59 -37.13
N PRO A 594 -24.71 0.82 -36.04
CA PRO A 594 -25.98 0.35 -35.48
C PRO A 594 -26.37 1.32 -34.34
N LYS A 595 -27.04 2.44 -34.64
CA LYS A 595 -28.50 2.64 -34.46
C LYS A 595 -29.00 2.04 -33.13
N ASN A 596 -29.26 2.77 -32.05
CA ASN A 596 -29.57 4.19 -31.88
C ASN A 596 -29.25 4.58 -30.41
N CYS A 597 -28.00 4.81 -30.02
CA CYS A 597 -27.77 5.50 -28.74
C CYS A 597 -28.16 6.97 -28.89
N HIS A 598 -28.68 7.58 -27.82
CA HIS A 598 -28.98 9.01 -27.82
C HIS A 598 -27.72 9.82 -28.15
N GLU A 599 -27.87 10.96 -28.82
CA GLU A 599 -26.74 11.79 -29.31
C GLU A 599 -25.83 12.32 -28.18
N GLU A 600 -26.36 12.37 -26.96
CA GLU A 600 -25.66 12.77 -25.73
C GLU A 600 -24.93 11.61 -25.02
N CYS A 601 -24.97 10.38 -25.54
CA CYS A 601 -24.20 9.27 -24.97
C CYS A 601 -22.72 9.32 -25.40
N LEU A 602 -21.80 9.17 -24.46
CA LEU A 602 -20.37 9.00 -24.71
C LEU A 602 -20.05 7.52 -24.97
N GLY A 603 -20.48 7.01 -26.13
CA GLY A 603 -20.22 5.64 -26.58
C GLY A 603 -21.41 4.70 -26.38
N SER A 604 -21.22 3.61 -25.62
CA SER A 604 -22.21 2.54 -25.46
C SER A 604 -23.39 2.93 -24.57
N CYS A 605 -24.57 2.42 -24.90
CA CYS A 605 -25.83 2.64 -24.19
C CYS A 605 -26.58 1.32 -23.98
N THR A 606 -27.52 1.28 -23.03
CA THR A 606 -28.40 0.14 -22.76
C THR A 606 -29.74 0.22 -23.49
N GLY A 607 -30.02 1.32 -24.17
CA GLY A 607 -31.29 1.67 -24.80
C GLY A 607 -31.16 2.96 -25.63
N THR A 608 -32.26 3.46 -26.18
CA THR A 608 -32.21 4.58 -27.14
C THR A 608 -32.45 5.95 -26.52
N GLY A 609 -32.85 6.01 -25.25
CA GLY A 609 -33.13 7.25 -24.53
C GLY A 609 -31.85 7.91 -23.99
N PRO A 610 -31.86 9.22 -23.73
CA PRO A 610 -30.75 9.92 -23.08
C PRO A 610 -30.45 9.43 -21.65
N GLU A 611 -31.38 8.75 -20.99
CA GLU A 611 -31.24 8.08 -19.70
C GLU A 611 -30.55 6.71 -19.78
N ASP A 612 -30.49 6.11 -20.97
CA ASP A 612 -29.90 4.78 -21.20
C ASP A 612 -28.39 4.84 -21.49
N CYS A 613 -27.80 6.04 -21.43
CA CYS A 613 -26.38 6.22 -21.66
C CYS A 613 -25.58 5.69 -20.46
N LEU A 614 -24.57 4.84 -20.72
CA LEU A 614 -23.63 4.40 -19.67
C LEU A 614 -22.69 5.54 -19.23
N ALA A 615 -22.47 6.53 -20.10
CA ALA A 615 -21.74 7.76 -19.82
C ALA A 615 -22.30 8.91 -20.68
N CYS A 616 -22.32 10.13 -20.12
CA CYS A 616 -22.76 11.33 -20.83
C CYS A 616 -21.59 12.02 -21.54
N LYS A 617 -21.87 12.57 -22.72
CA LYS A 617 -20.90 13.36 -23.49
C LYS A 617 -20.64 14.73 -22.87
N HIS A 618 -21.66 15.35 -22.28
CA HIS A 618 -21.57 16.66 -21.64
C HIS A 618 -21.95 16.60 -20.17
N VAL A 619 -23.24 16.63 -19.81
CA VAL A 619 -23.70 16.66 -18.42
C VAL A 619 -24.76 15.60 -18.11
N LYS A 620 -24.81 15.12 -16.86
CA LYS A 620 -25.79 14.14 -16.37
C LYS A 620 -26.74 14.78 -15.36
N LEU A 621 -28.05 14.66 -15.56
CA LEU A 621 -29.03 15.14 -14.57
C LEU A 621 -29.09 14.19 -13.37
N GLU A 622 -28.81 14.68 -12.15
CA GLU A 622 -28.73 13.85 -10.94
C GLU A 622 -30.04 13.09 -10.66
N SER A 623 -31.19 13.76 -10.81
CA SER A 623 -32.49 13.21 -10.44
C SER A 623 -32.98 12.06 -11.33
N SER A 624 -32.56 12.00 -12.59
CA SER A 624 -33.06 11.02 -13.57
C SER A 624 -31.97 10.20 -14.26
N GLY A 625 -30.70 10.61 -14.11
CA GLY A 625 -29.58 10.02 -14.83
C GLY A 625 -29.49 10.38 -16.32
N THR A 626 -30.38 11.24 -16.81
CA THR A 626 -30.47 11.65 -18.21
C THR A 626 -29.26 12.48 -18.66
N CYS A 627 -28.65 12.11 -19.78
CA CYS A 627 -27.59 12.89 -20.41
C CYS A 627 -28.17 14.07 -21.20
N LEU A 628 -27.66 15.27 -20.92
CA LEU A 628 -28.09 16.53 -21.52
C LEU A 628 -26.87 17.28 -22.05
N LEU A 629 -27.10 18.17 -23.02
CA LEU A 629 -26.07 19.07 -23.55
C LEU A 629 -25.67 20.14 -22.53
N THR A 630 -26.64 20.65 -21.77
CA THR A 630 -26.47 21.67 -20.72
C THR A 630 -27.49 21.45 -19.60
N CYS A 631 -27.21 21.99 -18.41
CA CYS A 631 -28.11 21.84 -17.28
C CYS A 631 -29.39 22.70 -17.43
N PRO A 632 -30.58 22.14 -17.14
CA PRO A 632 -31.85 22.87 -17.25
C PRO A 632 -31.99 23.95 -16.16
N THR A 633 -32.85 24.93 -16.40
CA THR A 633 -33.15 26.01 -15.44
C THR A 633 -33.57 25.44 -14.08
N GLY A 634 -33.08 26.04 -12.99
CA GLY A 634 -33.24 25.50 -11.63
C GLY A 634 -32.22 24.43 -11.23
N THR A 635 -31.27 24.10 -12.10
CA THR A 635 -30.11 23.24 -11.78
C THR A 635 -28.79 23.92 -12.13
N ARG A 636 -27.70 23.49 -11.49
CA ARG A 636 -26.33 23.95 -11.76
C ARG A 636 -25.43 22.79 -12.16
N GLU A 637 -24.49 23.05 -13.05
CA GLU A 637 -23.46 22.07 -13.42
C GLU A 637 -22.35 22.03 -12.38
N PHE A 638 -22.02 20.84 -11.88
CA PHE A 638 -20.85 20.58 -11.05
C PHE A 638 -20.25 19.22 -11.41
N GLN A 639 -18.98 19.20 -11.82
CA GLN A 639 -18.28 17.98 -12.27
C GLN A 639 -19.07 17.18 -13.32
N SER A 640 -19.63 17.86 -14.32
CA SER A 640 -20.45 17.26 -15.39
C SER A 640 -21.74 16.59 -14.90
N VAL A 641 -22.25 16.98 -13.72
CA VAL A 641 -23.56 16.58 -13.19
C VAL A 641 -24.41 17.82 -12.92
N CYS A 642 -25.70 17.79 -13.26
CA CYS A 642 -26.66 18.85 -12.95
C CYS A 642 -27.31 18.59 -11.59
N LEU A 643 -26.99 19.44 -10.62
CA LEU A 643 -27.51 19.42 -9.25
C LEU A 643 -28.64 20.44 -9.09
N GLN A 644 -29.67 20.12 -8.30
CA GLN A 644 -30.78 21.04 -8.05
C GLN A 644 -30.34 22.28 -7.24
N CYS A 645 -30.82 23.46 -7.64
CA CYS A 645 -30.75 24.67 -6.83
C CYS A 645 -31.79 24.60 -5.68
N ASP A 646 -31.66 25.46 -4.67
CA ASP A 646 -32.72 25.65 -3.67
C ASP A 646 -34.07 25.97 -4.35
N ALA A 647 -35.16 25.50 -3.75
CA ALA A 647 -36.51 25.60 -4.31
C ALA A 647 -36.94 27.04 -4.64
N ASN A 648 -36.36 28.03 -3.94
CA ASN A 648 -36.67 29.45 -4.10
C ASN A 648 -35.76 30.16 -5.14
N CYS A 649 -34.69 29.51 -5.61
CA CYS A 649 -33.81 30.05 -6.65
C CYS A 649 -34.35 29.75 -8.06
N GLU A 650 -34.23 30.74 -8.97
CA GLU A 650 -34.35 30.55 -10.41
C GLU A 650 -33.01 30.09 -11.03
N SER A 651 -31.90 30.65 -10.55
CA SER A 651 -30.53 30.20 -10.84
C SER A 651 -29.66 30.27 -9.57
N CYS A 652 -28.63 29.42 -9.45
CA CYS A 652 -27.74 29.34 -8.29
C CYS A 652 -26.27 29.20 -8.72
N SER A 653 -25.34 29.61 -7.85
CA SER A 653 -23.93 29.76 -8.21
C SER A 653 -23.16 28.43 -8.27
N THR A 654 -22.03 28.41 -8.99
CA THR A 654 -21.18 27.24 -9.25
C THR A 654 -20.30 26.81 -8.07
N VAL A 655 -20.32 27.54 -6.95
CA VAL A 655 -19.52 27.27 -5.75
C VAL A 655 -20.38 26.54 -4.71
N PHE A 656 -19.87 25.39 -4.25
CA PHE A 656 -20.29 24.37 -3.25
C PHE A 656 -21.58 24.47 -2.40
N ASP A 657 -22.26 25.61 -2.30
CA ASP A 657 -23.46 25.78 -1.48
C ASP A 657 -24.73 25.88 -2.33
N LYS A 658 -25.67 24.96 -2.09
CA LYS A 658 -26.97 24.92 -2.77
C LYS A 658 -27.89 26.09 -2.39
N GLU A 659 -27.60 26.81 -1.31
CA GLU A 659 -28.43 27.88 -0.76
C GLU A 659 -28.12 29.26 -1.38
N LEU A 660 -27.04 29.38 -2.16
CA LEU A 660 -26.62 30.64 -2.80
C LEU A 660 -27.27 30.80 -4.20
N CYS A 661 -28.40 31.49 -4.25
CA CYS A 661 -29.10 31.91 -5.46
C CYS A 661 -28.38 33.08 -6.17
N GLU A 662 -28.27 33.01 -7.49
CA GLU A 662 -27.90 34.15 -8.34
C GLU A 662 -29.12 34.95 -8.79
N LYS A 663 -30.27 34.27 -8.90
CA LYS A 663 -31.56 34.89 -9.24
C LYS A 663 -32.70 34.20 -8.50
N CYS A 664 -33.66 34.96 -7.97
CA CYS A 664 -34.84 34.44 -7.30
C CYS A 664 -35.98 34.16 -8.27
N LYS A 665 -36.80 33.15 -7.97
CA LYS A 665 -38.07 32.92 -8.69
C LYS A 665 -39.04 34.09 -8.46
N ASP A 666 -39.94 34.29 -9.41
CA ASP A 666 -41.01 35.30 -9.29
C ASP A 666 -41.77 35.16 -7.96
N GLY A 667 -41.87 36.26 -7.21
CA GLY A 667 -42.49 36.31 -5.88
C GLY A 667 -41.53 36.18 -4.69
N TYR A 668 -40.24 35.94 -4.94
CA TYR A 668 -39.20 35.89 -3.91
C TYR A 668 -38.24 37.08 -4.01
N LEU A 669 -37.70 37.53 -2.89
CA LEU A 669 -36.79 38.66 -2.77
C LEU A 669 -35.38 38.17 -2.44
N MET A 670 -34.38 38.69 -3.15
CA MET A 670 -32.96 38.39 -2.90
C MET A 670 -32.47 39.21 -1.70
N ILE A 671 -31.82 38.56 -0.74
CA ILE A 671 -31.13 39.25 0.36
C ILE A 671 -29.71 39.60 -0.10
N GLU A 672 -29.47 40.90 -0.25
CA GLU A 672 -28.17 41.44 -0.69
C GLU A 672 -27.08 41.11 0.35
N GLY A 673 -26.03 40.41 -0.07
CA GLY A 673 -24.92 39.96 0.80
C GLY A 673 -25.01 38.49 1.24
N GLU A 674 -26.20 37.89 1.25
CA GLU A 674 -26.38 36.46 1.59
C GLU A 674 -26.70 35.58 0.36
N ASN A 675 -27.10 36.17 -0.77
CA ASN A 675 -27.49 35.45 -2.00
C ASN A 675 -28.60 34.40 -1.73
N ARG A 676 -29.57 34.70 -0.87
CA ARG A 676 -30.70 33.80 -0.56
C ARG A 676 -32.02 34.43 -0.98
N CYS A 677 -32.97 33.59 -1.41
CA CYS A 677 -34.31 34.01 -1.84
C CYS A 677 -35.38 33.68 -0.79
N LEU A 678 -36.10 34.70 -0.31
CA LEU A 678 -37.14 34.59 0.72
C LEU A 678 -38.46 35.22 0.25
N THR A 679 -39.59 34.78 0.84
CA THR A 679 -40.94 35.30 0.51
C THR A 679 -41.25 36.66 1.15
N SER A 680 -40.47 37.08 2.15
CA SER A 680 -40.59 38.37 2.83
C SER A 680 -39.24 38.82 3.40
N CYS A 681 -39.01 40.14 3.49
CA CYS A 681 -37.79 40.68 4.10
C CYS A 681 -37.70 40.30 5.60
N PRO A 682 -36.57 39.77 6.08
CA PRO A 682 -36.31 39.57 7.50
C PRO A 682 -36.23 40.90 8.25
N GLU A 683 -36.39 40.85 9.57
CA GLU A 683 -36.32 42.02 10.45
C GLU A 683 -34.97 42.77 10.26
N GLY A 684 -35.04 44.03 9.82
CA GLY A 684 -33.85 44.85 9.48
C GLY A 684 -33.63 45.11 7.99
N TYR A 685 -34.36 44.43 7.09
CA TYR A 685 -34.33 44.65 5.63
C TYR A 685 -35.65 45.27 5.15
N PHE A 686 -35.60 46.20 4.20
CA PHE A 686 -36.77 46.88 3.62
C PHE A 686 -36.78 46.69 2.09
N ARG A 687 -37.98 46.67 1.50
CA ARG A 687 -38.21 46.49 0.06
C ARG A 687 -37.91 47.75 -0.76
#